data_AF-A0A7C7KW50-F1
#
_entry.id   AF-A0A7C7KW50-F1
#
_cell.length_a   1.000
_cell.length_b   1.000
_cell.length_c   1.000
_cell.angle_alpha   90.00
_cell.angle_beta   90.00
_cell.angle_gamma   90.00
#
_symmetry.space_group_name_H-M   'P 1'
#
loop_
_entity.id
_entity.type
_entity.pdbx_description
1 polymer ?
#
loop_
_entity_poly.entity_id
_entity_poly.type
_entity_poly.pdbx_seq_one_letter_code
_entity_poly.pdbx_strand_id
1 'polypeptide(L)'
;MTGASLERSIPLKLALHGLALSAWAWFWWYTRPPWVRWLPYVALAMSLCTLLIACGACRIAYPRVQFVYRMFIASGWLLVGLHFKLPWIAPFLLAAFATLINARSLIIVSVALLVQAITCLLSPAIGSSDTVRGLLTYAYAILSHIVNAPAHIAQGQLLWFWDRPFAGQVSTLMSGVSLWMVWVAGCVVWLKCCGLNWRSIFTTLSNSIVPLIFFPFVTLAGATYFGVMSPVTSPYVWLAWVLLCSACAKPTKLKQVTASHERALPESHKHQVHQTKALHAGALLIAFIAFAMLWSALWLPDWGVRKRGRIAFDEYHTGWEPIGIPYDTEHWQAGIAYTYYVFARELERVYDMPVRTINTPLSKEALRNIDVLIIAVPTRKYEAKERAILRKWVRDGGGLWLVGDHTNVFGSATYLNPIARMFGLEFRADACYPWQEHGHSEFWERPQWVWHPVLAGVHWFRFMTTCTIACKPTVHRLIIGSALRRVGADYSDETFFYRFPHAEFTDWSDFTQMAAVHYGRGRVVAFTDSTMPSSFGLFQPGVWELFSRTIEWLNRKNAMIVLWLRILLLCAGIALIGLLSRSHRLHLPAECWIAVILWSVALTMSVQKAIAKRSAEPPYTIAPSRLVYFLHHNPRSETPFTIPPNPHLEPRQLYEGMYGTVERIGLVPRLVSPRMLTGTKGIAVLITPHAHITLDEAKHLVKLIRSGLTLLWLMDTPHQNLMELQPTPARVMRYLHRALGIKVDWSKRSAEVTVYDSSGKRRAVLLDVAPLGTQDDTVVLLRDDAGHAYAIKERVGRGWVICSTGAMSFSTGGWGGSLAPVQPQWRERYLLFLWLLKCAKRRE
;
A
#
# COMPACT_ATOMS: atom_id res chain seq x y z
N MET A 1 -59.78 -8.97 61.16
CA MET A 1 -58.83 -8.14 61.94
C MET A 1 -57.78 -9.11 62.47
N THR A 2 -56.50 -9.11 62.13
CA THR A 2 -55.50 -8.11 61.74
C THR A 2 -54.46 -8.80 60.83
N GLY A 3 -53.79 -8.07 59.93
CA GLY A 3 -52.66 -8.63 59.16
C GLY A 3 -52.44 -8.10 57.74
N ALA A 4 -52.89 -6.89 57.41
CA ALA A 4 -52.78 -6.31 56.06
C ALA A 4 -51.74 -5.15 55.96
N SER A 5 -50.69 -5.14 56.79
CA SER A 5 -49.73 -4.01 56.80
C SER A 5 -48.28 -4.36 56.39
N LEU A 6 -47.92 -5.62 56.11
CA LEU A 6 -46.53 -5.96 55.72
C LEU A 6 -46.27 -5.98 54.20
N GLU A 7 -47.26 -6.26 53.35
CA GLU A 7 -47.01 -6.47 51.91
C GLU A 7 -46.82 -5.18 51.08
N ARG A 8 -47.23 -4.00 51.57
CA ARG A 8 -47.06 -2.74 50.83
C ARG A 8 -45.71 -2.05 51.05
N SER A 9 -44.87 -2.53 51.97
CA SER A 9 -43.58 -1.89 52.29
C SER A 9 -42.39 -2.42 51.48
N ILE A 10 -42.52 -3.60 50.87
CA ILE A 10 -41.44 -4.26 50.10
C ILE A 10 -41.16 -3.54 48.76
N PRO A 11 -42.18 -3.13 47.97
CA PRO A 11 -41.93 -2.44 46.70
C PRO A 11 -41.29 -1.06 46.89
N LEU A 12 -41.68 -0.33 47.95
CA LEU A 12 -41.16 1.00 48.24
C LEU A 12 -39.71 0.95 48.74
N LYS A 13 -39.36 -0.04 49.56
CA LYS A 13 -37.96 -0.26 50.02
C LYS A 13 -37.05 -0.69 48.86
N LEU A 14 -37.55 -1.51 47.93
CA LEU A 14 -36.81 -1.90 46.72
C LEU A 14 -36.62 -0.74 45.73
N ALA A 15 -37.64 0.11 45.56
CA ALA A 15 -37.54 1.32 44.75
C ALA A 15 -36.53 2.34 45.33
N LEU A 16 -36.52 2.51 46.66
CA LEU A 16 -35.56 3.36 47.35
C LEU A 16 -34.12 2.82 47.28
N HIS A 17 -33.94 1.49 47.33
CA HIS A 17 -32.61 0.87 47.12
C HIS A 17 -32.12 1.03 45.68
N GLY A 18 -33.01 0.92 44.68
CA GLY A 18 -32.67 1.14 43.27
C GLY A 18 -32.26 2.60 42.98
N LEU A 19 -32.95 3.56 43.60
CA LEU A 19 -32.60 4.98 43.51
C LEU A 19 -31.27 5.30 44.23
N ALA A 20 -31.02 4.71 45.40
CA ALA A 20 -29.76 4.87 46.12
C ALA A 20 -28.55 4.26 45.36
N LEU A 21 -28.72 3.09 44.73
CA LEU A 21 -27.70 2.47 43.88
C LEU A 21 -27.43 3.28 42.60
N SER A 22 -28.46 3.89 42.03
CA SER A 22 -28.34 4.75 40.86
C SER A 22 -27.63 6.07 41.19
N ALA A 23 -27.95 6.68 42.33
CA ALA A 23 -27.27 7.87 42.84
C ALA A 23 -25.81 7.59 43.22
N TRP A 24 -25.53 6.43 43.84
CA TRP A 24 -24.17 5.98 44.14
C TRP A 24 -23.36 5.70 42.88
N ALA A 25 -23.92 5.03 41.86
CA ALA A 25 -23.27 4.81 40.57
C ALA A 25 -22.97 6.12 39.83
N TRP A 26 -23.87 7.12 39.95
CA TRP A 26 -23.68 8.45 39.36
C TRP A 26 -22.59 9.27 40.08
N PHE A 27 -22.52 9.20 41.41
CA PHE A 27 -21.45 9.84 42.20
C PHE A 27 -20.08 9.16 41.98
N TRP A 28 -20.06 7.84 41.80
CA TRP A 28 -18.85 7.05 41.55
C TRP A 28 -18.29 7.24 40.13
N TRP A 29 -19.14 7.59 39.15
CA TRP A 29 -18.76 7.92 37.78
C TRP A 29 -17.84 9.14 37.66
N TYR A 30 -18.07 10.16 38.49
CA TYR A 30 -17.37 11.45 38.38
C TYR A 30 -15.96 11.45 38.97
N THR A 31 -15.58 10.45 39.78
CA THR A 31 -14.39 10.53 40.64
C THR A 31 -13.24 9.56 40.27
N ARG A 32 -13.34 8.78 39.18
CA ARG A 32 -12.32 7.74 38.84
C ARG A 32 -11.90 7.69 37.36
N PRO A 33 -10.75 7.05 37.02
CA PRO A 33 -10.22 6.97 35.66
C PRO A 33 -11.13 6.20 34.68
N PRO A 34 -11.09 6.49 33.37
CA PRO A 34 -12.07 6.00 32.39
C PRO A 34 -12.23 4.48 32.31
N TRP A 35 -11.18 3.72 32.61
CA TRP A 35 -11.15 2.27 32.45
C TRP A 35 -11.77 1.47 33.60
N VAL A 36 -12.22 2.11 34.69
CA VAL A 36 -12.92 1.45 35.84
C VAL A 36 -14.40 1.81 35.90
N ARG A 37 -14.84 2.80 35.09
CA ARG A 37 -16.20 3.38 35.13
C ARG A 37 -17.34 2.43 34.73
N TRP A 38 -17.04 1.22 34.29
CA TRP A 38 -18.00 0.23 33.78
C TRP A 38 -18.50 -0.78 34.83
N LEU A 39 -17.76 -0.97 35.94
CA LEU A 39 -18.15 -1.84 37.05
C LEU A 39 -19.54 -1.52 37.68
N PRO A 40 -19.95 -0.25 37.83
CA PRO A 40 -21.27 0.10 38.36
C PRO A 40 -22.42 -0.35 37.45
N TYR A 41 -22.23 -0.36 36.13
CA TYR A 41 -23.25 -0.79 35.17
C TYR A 41 -23.40 -2.31 35.12
N VAL A 42 -22.29 -3.04 35.28
CA VAL A 42 -22.33 -4.51 35.45
C VAL A 42 -23.01 -4.87 36.77
N ALA A 43 -22.71 -4.17 37.86
CA ALA A 43 -23.37 -4.37 39.15
C ALA A 43 -24.87 -4.00 39.11
N LEU A 44 -25.24 -2.91 38.43
CA LEU A 44 -26.64 -2.51 38.22
C LEU A 44 -27.40 -3.52 37.35
N ALA A 45 -26.78 -4.01 36.26
CA ALA A 45 -27.35 -5.03 35.40
C ALA A 45 -27.52 -6.37 36.13
N MET A 46 -26.55 -6.77 36.95
CA MET A 46 -26.62 -7.96 37.81
C MET A 46 -27.68 -7.81 38.91
N SER A 47 -27.81 -6.63 39.51
CA SER A 47 -28.81 -6.34 40.54
C SER A 47 -30.23 -6.31 39.96
N LEU A 48 -30.40 -5.74 38.76
CA LEU A 48 -31.64 -5.82 38.00
C LEU A 48 -31.96 -7.26 37.62
N CYS A 49 -30.99 -8.06 37.15
CA CYS A 49 -31.19 -9.48 36.88
C CYS A 49 -31.60 -10.28 38.14
N THR A 50 -31.04 -9.93 39.30
CA THR A 50 -31.37 -10.58 40.58
C THR A 50 -32.76 -10.18 41.06
N LEU A 51 -33.14 -8.90 40.93
CA LEU A 51 -34.51 -8.42 41.14
C LEU A 51 -35.51 -9.10 40.19
N LEU A 52 -35.11 -9.33 38.93
CA LEU A 52 -35.93 -9.96 37.91
C LEU A 52 -36.13 -11.47 38.16
N ILE A 53 -35.16 -12.16 38.74
CA ILE A 53 -35.30 -13.55 39.19
C ILE A 53 -36.22 -13.62 40.42
N ALA A 54 -36.09 -12.67 41.36
CA ALA A 54 -36.97 -12.57 42.53
C ALA A 54 -38.41 -12.21 42.15
N CYS A 55 -38.62 -11.33 41.16
CA CYS A 55 -39.94 -10.99 40.64
C CYS A 55 -40.52 -12.06 39.69
N GLY A 56 -39.68 -12.86 39.03
CA GLY A 56 -40.09 -13.99 38.19
C GLY A 56 -40.71 -15.15 38.96
N ALA A 57 -40.52 -15.21 40.28
CA ALA A 57 -41.28 -16.09 41.16
C ALA A 57 -42.77 -15.65 41.30
N CYS A 58 -43.09 -14.38 40.98
CA CYS A 58 -44.47 -13.91 40.86
C CYS A 58 -44.94 -14.09 39.42
N ARG A 59 -45.79 -15.10 39.19
CA ARG A 59 -46.38 -15.43 37.88
C ARG A 59 -47.24 -14.28 37.34
N ILE A 60 -46.66 -13.40 36.53
CA ILE A 60 -47.45 -12.43 35.74
C ILE A 60 -47.91 -13.10 34.45
N ALA A 61 -49.22 -13.40 34.38
CA ALA A 61 -49.89 -14.20 33.36
C ALA A 61 -50.30 -13.45 32.07
N TYR A 62 -49.56 -12.40 31.66
CA TYR A 62 -49.91 -11.62 30.47
C TYR A 62 -48.81 -11.64 29.39
N PRO A 63 -49.01 -12.37 28.27
CA PRO A 63 -48.02 -12.54 27.20
C PRO A 63 -47.57 -11.23 26.54
N ARG A 64 -48.45 -10.22 26.47
CA ARG A 64 -48.15 -8.91 25.86
C ARG A 64 -47.17 -8.08 26.70
N VAL A 65 -47.21 -8.20 28.02
CA VAL A 65 -46.27 -7.51 28.92
C VAL A 65 -44.89 -8.17 28.84
N GLN A 66 -44.83 -9.49 28.73
CA GLN A 66 -43.56 -10.21 28.49
C GLN A 66 -42.91 -9.84 27.14
N PHE A 67 -43.71 -9.59 26.11
CA PHE A 67 -43.22 -9.15 24.80
C PHE A 67 -42.57 -7.77 24.85
N VAL A 68 -43.23 -6.78 25.46
CA VAL A 68 -42.69 -5.41 25.62
C VAL A 68 -41.44 -5.40 26.50
N TYR A 69 -41.42 -6.22 27.56
CA TYR A 69 -40.25 -6.36 28.43
C TYR A 69 -39.02 -6.96 27.71
N ARG A 70 -39.23 -7.97 26.87
CA ARG A 70 -38.15 -8.60 26.08
C ARG A 70 -37.58 -7.66 25.01
N MET A 71 -38.43 -6.78 24.45
CA MET A 71 -38.01 -5.70 23.54
C MET A 71 -37.10 -4.67 24.23
N PHE A 72 -37.40 -4.28 25.46
CA PHE A 72 -36.59 -3.32 26.21
C PHE A 72 -35.19 -3.86 26.55
N ILE A 73 -35.10 -5.14 26.93
CA ILE A 73 -33.83 -5.82 27.22
C ILE A 73 -32.96 -5.93 25.96
N ALA A 74 -33.54 -6.31 24.81
CA ALA A 74 -32.82 -6.41 23.55
C ALA A 74 -32.27 -5.05 23.08
N SER A 75 -33.07 -3.99 23.26
CA SER A 75 -32.68 -2.62 22.92
C SER A 75 -31.51 -2.13 23.79
N GLY A 76 -31.51 -2.48 25.09
CA GLY A 76 -30.41 -2.16 26.01
C GLY A 76 -29.09 -2.82 25.63
N TRP A 77 -29.10 -4.10 25.26
CA TRP A 77 -27.89 -4.82 24.83
C TRP A 77 -27.39 -4.36 23.45
N LEU A 78 -28.29 -3.99 22.55
CA LEU A 78 -27.94 -3.43 21.25
C LEU A 78 -27.26 -2.05 21.39
N LEU A 79 -27.77 -1.20 22.28
CA LEU A 79 -27.19 0.11 22.59
C LEU A 79 -25.82 -0.02 23.27
N VAL A 80 -25.63 -1.01 24.15
CA VAL A 80 -24.31 -1.36 24.71
C VAL A 80 -23.33 -1.75 23.60
N GLY A 81 -23.70 -2.67 22.70
CA GLY A 81 -22.82 -3.09 21.59
C GLY A 81 -22.43 -1.95 20.64
N LEU A 82 -23.37 -1.06 20.33
CA LEU A 82 -23.15 0.11 19.48
C LEU A 82 -22.26 1.17 20.15
N HIS A 83 -22.41 1.41 21.45
CA HIS A 83 -21.63 2.42 22.18
C HIS A 83 -20.16 2.00 22.39
N PHE A 84 -19.88 0.71 22.52
CA PHE A 84 -18.53 0.18 22.75
C PHE A 84 -17.72 -0.14 21.49
N LYS A 85 -18.24 0.17 20.29
CA LYS A 85 -17.59 -0.15 18.99
C LYS A 85 -17.20 -1.64 18.88
N LEU A 86 -18.06 -2.54 19.35
CA LEU A 86 -17.88 -3.99 19.24
C LEU A 86 -18.88 -4.58 18.21
N PRO A 87 -18.73 -4.28 16.90
CA PRO A 87 -19.72 -4.63 15.88
C PRO A 87 -19.92 -6.15 15.70
N TRP A 88 -18.99 -6.97 16.20
CA TRP A 88 -19.03 -8.44 16.09
C TRP A 88 -20.02 -9.12 17.05
N ILE A 89 -20.56 -8.42 18.05
CA ILE A 89 -21.57 -8.97 18.98
C ILE A 89 -22.99 -8.87 18.39
N ALA A 90 -23.24 -7.88 17.52
CA ALA A 90 -24.56 -7.62 16.94
C ALA A 90 -25.19 -8.82 16.17
N PRO A 91 -24.43 -9.62 15.39
CA PRO A 91 -24.96 -10.82 14.73
C PRO A 91 -25.47 -11.89 15.69
N PHE A 92 -24.83 -12.07 16.86
CA PHE A 92 -25.27 -13.03 17.88
C PHE A 92 -26.57 -12.58 18.55
N LEU A 93 -26.69 -11.29 18.86
CA LEU A 93 -27.92 -10.73 19.41
C LEU A 93 -29.07 -10.83 18.41
N LEU A 94 -28.81 -10.60 17.11
CA LEU A 94 -29.80 -10.79 16.04
C LEU A 94 -30.20 -12.27 15.85
N ALA A 95 -29.24 -13.19 15.87
CA ALA A 95 -29.49 -14.63 15.71
C ALA A 95 -30.25 -15.21 16.93
N ALA A 96 -29.85 -14.85 18.15
CA ALA A 96 -30.57 -15.22 19.37
C ALA A 96 -32.00 -14.66 19.37
N PHE A 97 -32.19 -13.42 18.92
CA PHE A 97 -33.50 -12.80 18.76
C PHE A 97 -34.36 -13.48 17.68
N ALA A 98 -33.77 -13.85 16.54
CA ALA A 98 -34.48 -14.53 15.45
C ALA A 98 -34.95 -15.94 15.85
N THR A 99 -34.23 -16.64 16.73
CA THR A 99 -34.70 -17.93 17.28
C THR A 99 -35.92 -17.81 18.20
N LEU A 100 -36.29 -16.60 18.63
CA LEU A 100 -37.42 -16.35 19.53
C LEU A 100 -38.72 -15.92 18.83
N ILE A 101 -38.70 -15.58 17.52
CA ILE A 101 -39.80 -14.83 16.84
C ILE A 101 -40.48 -15.61 15.69
N ASN A 102 -40.02 -16.84 15.40
CA ASN A 102 -40.49 -17.83 14.39
C ASN A 102 -39.54 -18.03 13.19
N ALA A 103 -39.72 -19.18 12.51
CA ALA A 103 -38.88 -19.68 11.42
C ALA A 103 -38.72 -18.73 10.20
N ARG A 104 -39.73 -17.92 9.86
CA ARG A 104 -39.64 -16.94 8.76
C ARG A 104 -38.66 -15.80 9.09
N SER A 105 -38.64 -15.32 10.33
CA SER A 105 -37.69 -14.29 10.78
C SER A 105 -36.25 -14.81 10.81
N LEU A 106 -36.07 -16.11 11.08
CA LEU A 106 -34.78 -16.78 11.07
C LEU A 106 -34.17 -16.84 9.66
N ILE A 107 -34.98 -17.08 8.63
CA ILE A 107 -34.55 -17.10 7.23
C ILE A 107 -34.11 -15.69 6.79
N ILE A 108 -34.89 -14.67 7.14
CA ILE A 108 -34.59 -13.27 6.78
C ILE A 108 -33.28 -12.81 7.44
N VAL A 109 -33.08 -13.11 8.72
CA VAL A 109 -31.83 -12.77 9.44
C VAL A 109 -30.64 -13.55 8.88
N SER A 110 -30.82 -14.81 8.49
CA SER A 110 -29.75 -15.62 7.89
C SER A 110 -29.34 -15.09 6.51
N VAL A 111 -30.31 -14.65 5.69
CA VAL A 111 -30.05 -14.01 4.39
C VAL A 111 -29.36 -12.66 4.58
N ALA A 112 -29.80 -11.84 5.53
CA ALA A 112 -29.18 -10.55 5.83
C ALA A 112 -27.71 -10.70 6.29
N LEU A 113 -27.44 -11.66 7.17
CA LEU A 113 -26.09 -11.96 7.64
C LEU A 113 -25.20 -12.54 6.54
N LEU A 114 -25.75 -13.37 5.65
CA LEU A 114 -25.04 -13.91 4.48
C LEU A 114 -24.69 -12.79 3.48
N VAL A 115 -25.62 -11.90 3.19
CA VAL A 115 -25.38 -10.73 2.33
C VAL A 115 -24.32 -9.81 2.95
N GLN A 116 -24.37 -9.57 4.26
CA GLN A 116 -23.38 -8.77 4.96
C GLN A 116 -21.99 -9.43 4.94
N ALA A 117 -21.90 -10.75 5.13
CA ALA A 117 -20.66 -11.51 5.02
C ALA A 117 -20.08 -11.47 3.60
N ILE A 118 -20.91 -11.66 2.57
CA ILE A 118 -20.50 -11.55 1.16
C ILE A 118 -20.01 -10.13 0.86
N THR A 119 -20.70 -9.11 1.36
CA THR A 119 -20.34 -7.69 1.17
C THR A 119 -19.00 -7.36 1.86
N CYS A 120 -18.74 -7.88 3.07
CA CYS A 120 -17.45 -7.73 3.73
C CYS A 120 -16.32 -8.49 3.02
N LEU A 121 -16.57 -9.70 2.50
CA LEU A 121 -15.61 -10.50 1.72
C LEU A 121 -15.21 -9.83 0.41
N LEU A 122 -16.21 -9.24 -0.25
CA LEU A 122 -16.03 -8.62 -1.55
C LEU A 122 -15.65 -7.14 -1.44
N SER A 123 -15.76 -6.49 -0.27
CA SER A 123 -15.47 -5.06 -0.06
C SER A 123 -14.13 -4.59 -0.66
N PRO A 124 -13.01 -5.34 -0.56
CA PRO A 124 -11.75 -4.97 -1.22
C PRO A 124 -11.80 -4.99 -2.75
N ALA A 125 -12.64 -5.84 -3.35
CA ALA A 125 -12.86 -5.93 -4.79
C ALA A 125 -13.97 -4.97 -5.29
N ILE A 126 -15.01 -4.77 -4.48
CA ILE A 126 -16.17 -3.89 -4.73
C ILE A 126 -15.78 -2.42 -4.72
N GLY A 127 -14.79 -2.03 -3.91
CA GLY A 127 -14.31 -0.64 -3.85
C GLY A 127 -13.83 -0.05 -5.18
N SER A 128 -13.59 -0.90 -6.19
CA SER A 128 -13.07 -0.50 -7.52
C SER A 128 -14.12 -0.41 -8.64
N SER A 129 -15.40 -0.70 -8.39
CA SER A 129 -16.45 -0.73 -9.44
C SER A 129 -17.76 -0.09 -8.99
N ASP A 130 -18.07 1.09 -9.52
CA ASP A 130 -19.26 1.88 -9.18
C ASP A 130 -20.59 1.15 -9.48
N THR A 131 -20.62 0.33 -10.54
CA THR A 131 -21.80 -0.46 -10.91
C THR A 131 -22.17 -1.49 -9.83
N VAL A 132 -21.16 -2.06 -9.16
CA VAL A 132 -21.36 -3.07 -8.10
C VAL A 132 -21.77 -2.40 -6.80
N ARG A 133 -21.20 -1.21 -6.48
CA ARG A 133 -21.66 -0.37 -5.36
C ARG A 133 -23.13 0.05 -5.51
N GLY A 134 -23.54 0.43 -6.73
CA GLY A 134 -24.93 0.76 -7.04
C GLY A 134 -25.88 -0.42 -6.83
N LEU A 135 -25.54 -1.59 -7.40
CA LEU A 135 -26.33 -2.83 -7.27
C LEU A 135 -26.49 -3.29 -5.81
N LEU A 136 -25.43 -3.20 -5.00
CA LEU A 136 -25.47 -3.61 -3.60
C LEU A 136 -26.24 -2.62 -2.72
N THR A 137 -26.09 -1.32 -2.97
CA THR A 137 -26.92 -0.29 -2.31
C THR A 137 -28.39 -0.52 -2.63
N TYR A 138 -28.72 -0.89 -3.87
CA TYR A 138 -30.08 -1.22 -4.29
C TYR A 138 -30.60 -2.50 -3.63
N ALA A 139 -29.79 -3.56 -3.56
CA ALA A 139 -30.13 -4.81 -2.87
C ALA A 139 -30.35 -4.60 -1.36
N TYR A 140 -29.52 -3.76 -0.72
CA TYR A 140 -29.67 -3.40 0.68
C TYR A 140 -30.91 -2.54 0.93
N ALA A 141 -31.21 -1.59 0.04
CA ALA A 141 -32.43 -0.78 0.11
C ALA A 141 -33.69 -1.65 0.00
N ILE A 142 -33.69 -2.64 -0.91
CA ILE A 142 -34.77 -3.63 -1.04
C ILE A 142 -34.89 -4.46 0.25
N LEU A 143 -33.78 -4.96 0.79
CA LEU A 143 -33.78 -5.73 2.05
C LEU A 143 -34.26 -4.90 3.23
N SER A 144 -33.84 -3.64 3.35
CA SER A 144 -34.29 -2.68 4.39
C SER A 144 -35.78 -2.35 4.26
N HIS A 145 -36.30 -2.25 3.03
CA HIS A 145 -37.72 -2.05 2.78
C HIS A 145 -38.54 -3.29 3.18
N ILE A 146 -38.03 -4.50 2.91
CA ILE A 146 -38.66 -5.77 3.31
C ILE A 146 -38.74 -5.92 4.85
N VAL A 147 -37.79 -5.37 5.61
CA VAL A 147 -37.79 -5.38 7.09
C VAL A 147 -38.29 -4.09 7.75
N ASN A 148 -38.87 -3.18 6.96
CA ASN A 148 -39.44 -1.91 7.42
C ASN A 148 -38.47 -1.02 8.24
N ALA A 149 -37.18 -1.04 7.89
CA ALA A 149 -36.17 -0.19 8.49
C ALA A 149 -36.10 1.17 7.75
N PRO A 150 -35.97 2.31 8.45
CA PRO A 150 -35.94 3.63 7.80
C PRO A 150 -34.73 3.78 6.86
N ALA A 151 -34.99 4.06 5.58
CA ALA A 151 -33.98 4.06 4.51
C ALA A 151 -32.79 5.03 4.74
N HIS A 152 -33.01 6.13 5.47
CA HIS A 152 -31.97 7.13 5.75
C HIS A 152 -30.92 6.66 6.77
N ILE A 153 -31.25 5.74 7.68
CA ILE A 153 -30.30 5.16 8.64
C ILE A 153 -29.38 4.14 7.94
N ALA A 154 -29.92 3.40 6.97
CA ALA A 154 -29.18 2.39 6.21
C ALA A 154 -28.15 2.98 5.25
N GLN A 155 -28.46 4.11 4.58
CA GLN A 155 -27.50 4.81 3.72
C GLN A 155 -26.36 5.47 4.50
N GLY A 156 -26.64 6.10 5.64
CA GLY A 156 -25.63 6.76 6.48
C GLY A 156 -24.65 5.78 7.15
N GLN A 157 -25.12 4.60 7.58
CA GLN A 157 -24.26 3.60 8.21
C GLN A 157 -23.38 2.83 7.20
N LEU A 158 -23.83 2.64 5.96
CA LEU A 158 -23.04 1.97 4.91
C LEU A 158 -21.86 2.84 4.47
N LEU A 159 -22.10 4.14 4.24
CA LEU A 159 -21.05 5.10 3.90
C LEU A 159 -20.03 5.24 5.03
N TRP A 160 -20.50 5.29 6.29
CA TRP A 160 -19.63 5.38 7.47
C TRP A 160 -18.66 4.20 7.64
N PHE A 161 -19.05 2.99 7.22
CA PHE A 161 -18.18 1.80 7.27
C PHE A 161 -17.11 1.79 6.16
N TRP A 162 -17.32 2.51 5.06
CA TRP A 162 -16.41 2.50 3.90
C TRP A 162 -15.31 3.58 4.02
N ASP A 163 -15.54 4.63 4.80
CA ASP A 163 -14.68 5.83 4.82
C ASP A 163 -13.55 5.85 5.86
N ARG A 164 -13.30 4.77 6.63
CA ARG A 164 -12.17 4.73 7.58
C ARG A 164 -11.18 3.60 7.31
N PRO A 165 -9.88 3.90 7.11
CA PRO A 165 -8.84 2.88 7.04
C PRO A 165 -8.56 2.36 8.45
N PHE A 166 -9.22 1.28 8.86
CA PHE A 166 -8.75 0.51 10.02
C PHE A 166 -7.42 -0.18 9.64
N ALA A 167 -6.38 0.07 10.44
CA ALA A 167 -5.03 -0.49 10.27
C ALA A 167 -5.08 -1.97 9.86
N GLY A 168 -4.54 -2.27 8.67
CA GLY A 168 -4.89 -3.46 7.87
C GLY A 168 -4.63 -4.83 8.50
N GLN A 169 -3.90 -4.93 9.61
CA GLN A 169 -3.71 -6.20 10.31
C GLN A 169 -4.85 -6.54 11.28
N VAL A 170 -5.41 -5.55 11.98
CA VAL A 170 -6.51 -5.76 12.92
C VAL A 170 -7.84 -5.94 12.18
N SER A 171 -8.03 -5.23 11.06
CA SER A 171 -9.24 -5.41 10.24
C SER A 171 -9.31 -6.81 9.63
N THR A 172 -8.22 -7.33 9.06
CA THR A 172 -8.21 -8.66 8.44
C THR A 172 -8.51 -9.77 9.45
N LEU A 173 -7.95 -9.68 10.67
CA LEU A 173 -8.24 -10.61 11.77
C LEU A 173 -9.72 -10.51 12.18
N MET A 174 -10.23 -9.30 12.39
CA MET A 174 -11.61 -9.06 12.81
C MET A 174 -12.61 -9.46 11.72
N SER A 175 -12.32 -9.23 10.45
CA SER A 175 -13.14 -9.67 9.31
C SER A 175 -13.12 -11.19 9.17
N GLY A 176 -11.96 -11.83 9.35
CA GLY A 176 -11.84 -13.30 9.36
C GLY A 176 -12.66 -13.93 10.49
N VAL A 177 -12.55 -13.39 11.71
CA VAL A 177 -13.34 -13.85 12.87
C VAL A 177 -14.83 -13.60 12.65
N SER A 178 -15.21 -12.44 12.10
CA SER A 178 -16.61 -12.08 11.84
C SER A 178 -17.24 -12.97 10.77
N LEU A 179 -16.52 -13.28 9.69
CA LEU A 179 -16.95 -14.22 8.65
C LEU A 179 -17.08 -15.64 9.19
N TRP A 180 -16.13 -16.07 10.02
CA TRP A 180 -16.18 -17.37 10.69
C TRP A 180 -17.38 -17.46 11.63
N MET A 181 -17.65 -16.42 12.41
CA MET A 181 -18.80 -16.37 13.33
C MET A 181 -20.14 -16.39 12.59
N VAL A 182 -20.27 -15.65 11.49
CA VAL A 182 -21.48 -15.67 10.65
C VAL A 182 -21.67 -17.06 10.02
N TRP A 183 -20.59 -17.71 9.59
CA TRP A 183 -20.65 -19.07 9.06
C TRP A 183 -21.08 -20.10 10.11
N VAL A 184 -20.50 -20.06 11.31
CA VAL A 184 -20.90 -20.95 12.42
C VAL A 184 -22.38 -20.74 12.78
N ALA A 185 -22.82 -19.48 12.85
CA ALA A 185 -24.23 -19.15 13.10
C ALA A 185 -25.15 -19.70 11.99
N GLY A 186 -24.76 -19.55 10.72
CA GLY A 186 -25.47 -20.10 9.57
C GLY A 186 -25.56 -21.63 9.60
N CYS A 187 -24.47 -22.31 9.96
CA CYS A 187 -24.45 -23.76 10.12
C CYS A 187 -25.33 -24.23 11.29
N VAL A 188 -25.30 -23.54 12.43
CA VAL A 188 -26.18 -23.82 13.58
C VAL A 188 -27.64 -23.71 13.17
N VAL A 189 -28.01 -22.64 12.47
CA VAL A 189 -29.37 -22.40 11.99
C VAL A 189 -29.79 -23.47 10.98
N TRP A 190 -28.95 -23.78 9.99
CA TRP A 190 -29.25 -24.79 8.99
C TRP A 190 -29.44 -26.18 9.61
N LEU A 191 -28.54 -26.60 10.50
CA LEU A 191 -28.65 -27.87 11.21
C LEU A 191 -29.92 -27.92 12.08
N LYS A 192 -30.32 -26.79 12.67
CA LYS A 192 -31.57 -26.69 13.41
C LYS A 192 -32.81 -26.80 12.51
N CYS A 193 -32.79 -26.17 11.34
CA CYS A 193 -33.83 -26.31 10.31
C CYS A 193 -33.93 -27.75 9.77
N CYS A 194 -32.83 -28.52 9.79
CA CYS A 194 -32.82 -29.94 9.45
C CYS A 194 -33.36 -30.85 10.58
N GLY A 195 -33.95 -30.30 11.63
CA GLY A 195 -34.59 -31.07 12.71
C GLY A 195 -33.63 -31.62 13.77
N LEU A 196 -32.35 -31.25 13.75
CA LEU A 196 -31.41 -31.72 14.78
C LEU A 196 -31.68 -31.05 16.13
N ASN A 197 -31.66 -31.86 17.19
CA ASN A 197 -31.73 -31.34 18.56
C ASN A 197 -30.42 -30.65 18.95
N TRP A 198 -30.49 -29.74 19.93
CA TRP A 198 -29.34 -28.91 20.34
C TRP A 198 -28.14 -29.74 20.77
N ARG A 199 -28.37 -30.92 21.37
CA ARG A 199 -27.32 -31.86 21.77
C ARG A 199 -26.55 -32.36 20.54
N SER A 200 -27.25 -32.79 19.49
CA SER A 200 -26.62 -33.27 18.24
C SER A 200 -25.92 -32.15 17.46
N ILE A 201 -26.47 -30.93 17.48
CA ILE A 201 -25.83 -29.75 16.89
C ILE A 201 -24.51 -29.46 17.61
N PHE A 202 -24.53 -29.42 18.95
CA PHE A 202 -23.34 -29.21 19.76
C PHE A 202 -22.31 -30.31 19.58
N THR A 203 -22.69 -31.58 19.49
CA THR A 203 -21.74 -32.69 19.27
C THR A 203 -21.16 -32.68 17.86
N THR A 204 -21.96 -32.35 16.84
CA THR A 204 -21.50 -32.24 15.45
C THR A 204 -20.56 -31.06 15.28
N LEU A 205 -20.92 -29.93 15.90
CA LEU A 205 -20.07 -28.76 15.97
C LEU A 205 -18.82 -29.08 16.77
N SER A 206 -18.85 -29.55 18.02
CA SER A 206 -17.66 -29.83 18.84
C SER A 206 -16.65 -30.79 18.17
N ASN A 207 -17.14 -31.85 17.52
CA ASN A 207 -16.28 -32.81 16.83
C ASN A 207 -15.66 -32.27 15.54
N SER A 208 -16.29 -31.26 14.92
CA SER A 208 -15.76 -30.56 13.73
C SER A 208 -14.97 -29.30 14.11
N ILE A 209 -15.32 -28.68 15.24
CA ILE A 209 -14.84 -27.41 15.79
C ILE A 209 -13.42 -27.55 16.32
N VAL A 210 -13.01 -28.68 16.91
CA VAL A 210 -11.63 -28.81 17.40
C VAL A 210 -10.62 -28.73 16.24
N PRO A 211 -10.77 -29.47 15.11
CA PRO A 211 -9.95 -29.23 13.92
C PRO A 211 -10.18 -27.85 13.28
N LEU A 212 -11.43 -27.36 13.22
CA LEU A 212 -11.79 -26.07 12.61
C LEU A 212 -11.43 -24.84 13.46
N ILE A 213 -11.09 -24.97 14.74
CA ILE A 213 -10.54 -23.92 15.59
C ILE A 213 -9.03 -24.00 15.60
N PHE A 214 -8.47 -25.20 15.80
CA PHE A 214 -7.04 -25.38 15.96
C PHE A 214 -6.29 -25.11 14.65
N PHE A 215 -6.83 -25.56 13.51
CA PHE A 215 -6.13 -25.45 12.23
C PHE A 215 -6.09 -24.03 11.67
N PRO A 216 -7.15 -23.19 11.75
CA PRO A 216 -7.05 -21.77 11.41
C PRO A 216 -6.17 -21.01 12.37
N PHE A 217 -6.19 -21.31 13.67
CA PHE A 217 -5.28 -20.65 14.61
C PHE A 217 -3.82 -20.99 14.32
N VAL A 218 -3.49 -22.25 14.01
CA VAL A 218 -2.13 -22.71 13.65
C VAL A 218 -1.72 -22.20 12.27
N THR A 219 -2.62 -22.18 11.29
CA THR A 219 -2.34 -21.66 9.93
C THR A 219 -2.21 -20.15 9.94
N LEU A 220 -2.99 -19.44 10.75
CA LEU A 220 -2.89 -18.00 10.97
C LEU A 220 -1.64 -17.66 11.77
N ALA A 221 -1.30 -18.41 12.83
CA ALA A 221 -0.04 -18.26 13.55
C ALA A 221 1.14 -18.52 12.62
N GLY A 222 1.11 -19.57 11.80
CA GLY A 222 2.12 -19.87 10.78
C GLY A 222 2.20 -18.79 9.69
N ALA A 223 1.08 -18.31 9.16
CA ALA A 223 1.05 -17.26 8.13
C ALA A 223 1.56 -15.92 8.67
N THR A 224 1.25 -15.60 9.94
CA THR A 224 1.74 -14.40 10.63
C THR A 224 3.23 -14.53 10.98
N TYR A 225 3.69 -15.74 11.34
CA TYR A 225 5.08 -16.02 11.70
C TYR A 225 6.01 -16.12 10.48
N PHE A 226 5.54 -16.68 9.35
CA PHE A 226 6.34 -16.86 8.14
C PHE A 226 6.15 -15.77 7.07
N GLY A 227 5.14 -14.90 7.19
CA GLY A 227 4.90 -13.79 6.26
C GLY A 227 4.53 -14.22 4.83
N VAL A 228 4.07 -15.47 4.63
CA VAL A 228 3.94 -16.09 3.30
C VAL A 228 2.58 -15.85 2.64
N MET A 229 1.52 -15.54 3.40
CA MET A 229 0.18 -15.33 2.83
C MET A 229 -0.20 -13.86 2.79
N SER A 230 -0.48 -13.36 1.59
CA SER A 230 -1.08 -12.04 1.40
C SER A 230 -2.50 -12.03 2.01
N PRO A 231 -2.94 -10.93 2.63
CA PRO A 231 -4.32 -10.74 3.10
C PRO A 231 -5.40 -11.03 2.05
N VAL A 232 -5.04 -11.02 0.76
CA VAL A 232 -5.96 -11.23 -0.37
C VAL A 232 -6.13 -12.71 -0.72
N THR A 233 -5.11 -13.56 -0.56
CA THR A 233 -5.25 -15.01 -0.87
C THR A 233 -5.90 -15.78 0.27
N SER A 234 -5.77 -15.27 1.50
CA SER A 234 -6.31 -15.90 2.71
C SER A 234 -7.83 -16.15 2.62
N PRO A 235 -8.71 -15.17 2.29
CA PRO A 235 -10.16 -15.37 2.32
C PRO A 235 -10.66 -16.36 1.27
N TYR A 236 -10.05 -16.41 0.07
CA TYR A 236 -10.45 -17.35 -0.97
C TYR A 236 -10.01 -18.78 -0.67
N VAL A 237 -8.80 -18.94 -0.11
CA VAL A 237 -8.33 -20.23 0.39
C VAL A 237 -9.22 -20.69 1.56
N TRP A 238 -9.56 -19.79 2.48
CA TRP A 238 -10.50 -20.04 3.58
C TRP A 238 -11.89 -20.45 3.08
N LEU A 239 -12.49 -19.68 2.18
CA LEU A 239 -13.81 -19.96 1.62
C LEU A 239 -13.82 -21.31 0.91
N ALA A 240 -12.78 -21.61 0.13
CA ALA A 240 -12.72 -22.85 -0.61
C ALA A 240 -12.47 -24.06 0.30
N TRP A 241 -11.69 -23.94 1.38
CA TRP A 241 -11.58 -24.96 2.43
C TRP A 241 -12.88 -25.11 3.23
N VAL A 242 -13.57 -24.02 3.53
CA VAL A 242 -14.86 -24.05 4.23
C VAL A 242 -15.91 -24.74 3.36
N LEU A 243 -15.97 -24.47 2.06
CA LEU A 243 -16.84 -25.17 1.12
C LEU A 243 -16.47 -26.65 1.00
N LEU A 244 -15.17 -26.98 0.97
CA LEU A 244 -14.69 -28.36 0.94
C LEU A 244 -15.03 -29.11 2.22
N CYS A 245 -14.77 -28.52 3.39
CA CYS A 245 -15.13 -29.05 4.69
C CYS A 245 -16.63 -29.17 4.85
N SER A 246 -17.43 -28.23 4.33
CA SER A 246 -18.90 -28.31 4.33
C SER A 246 -19.40 -29.44 3.44
N ALA A 247 -18.78 -29.62 2.27
CA ALA A 247 -19.08 -30.73 1.36
C ALA A 247 -18.65 -32.10 1.96
N CYS A 248 -17.53 -32.13 2.68
CA CYS A 248 -17.02 -33.32 3.38
C CYS A 248 -17.70 -33.59 4.73
N ALA A 249 -18.37 -32.58 5.32
CA ALA A 249 -19.05 -32.66 6.62
C ALA A 249 -20.46 -33.27 6.54
N LYS A 250 -20.89 -33.78 5.38
CA LYS A 250 -22.01 -34.75 5.37
C LYS A 250 -21.62 -35.96 6.24
N PRO A 251 -22.41 -36.30 7.28
CA PRO A 251 -21.90 -36.31 8.66
C PRO A 251 -21.32 -37.65 9.10
N THR A 252 -20.66 -37.67 10.25
CA THR A 252 -20.22 -38.88 10.98
C THR A 252 -21.35 -39.88 11.31
N LYS A 253 -22.62 -39.44 11.33
CA LYS A 253 -23.80 -40.34 11.34
C LYS A 253 -23.98 -41.08 10.01
N LEU A 254 -23.65 -40.46 8.88
CA LEU A 254 -23.53 -41.19 7.61
C LEU A 254 -22.37 -42.17 7.69
N LYS A 255 -21.20 -41.86 8.27
CA LYS A 255 -20.11 -42.84 8.39
C LYS A 255 -20.45 -44.08 9.22
N GLN A 256 -21.24 -43.98 10.29
CA GLN A 256 -21.68 -45.16 11.05
C GLN A 256 -22.77 -45.95 10.31
N VAL A 257 -23.69 -45.26 9.62
CA VAL A 257 -24.72 -45.90 8.77
C VAL A 257 -24.13 -46.46 7.48
N THR A 258 -23.19 -45.79 6.83
CA THR A 258 -22.50 -46.25 5.62
C THR A 258 -21.40 -47.24 5.93
N ALA A 259 -20.75 -47.23 7.10
CA ALA A 259 -19.81 -48.31 7.45
C ALA A 259 -20.54 -49.60 7.82
N SER A 260 -21.72 -49.51 8.44
CA SER A 260 -22.60 -50.67 8.66
C SER A 260 -23.29 -51.14 7.37
N HIS A 261 -23.68 -50.22 6.48
CA HIS A 261 -24.27 -50.54 5.17
C HIS A 261 -23.20 -51.00 4.15
N GLU A 262 -22.00 -50.40 4.10
CA GLU A 262 -20.86 -50.87 3.28
C GLU A 262 -20.38 -52.24 3.74
N ARG A 263 -20.38 -52.57 5.05
CA ARG A 263 -20.12 -53.94 5.50
C ARG A 263 -21.19 -54.95 5.07
N ALA A 264 -22.43 -54.50 4.87
CA ALA A 264 -23.56 -55.33 4.44
C ALA A 264 -23.76 -55.39 2.91
N LEU A 265 -23.10 -54.51 2.14
CA LEU A 265 -23.18 -54.49 0.68
C LEU A 265 -22.27 -55.58 0.06
N PRO A 266 -22.75 -56.29 -0.98
CA PRO A 266 -21.92 -57.23 -1.75
C PRO A 266 -20.63 -56.57 -2.24
N GLU A 267 -19.52 -57.33 -2.30
CA GLU A 267 -18.21 -56.90 -2.83
C GLU A 267 -18.33 -56.12 -4.15
N SER A 268 -19.25 -56.52 -5.04
CA SER A 268 -19.54 -55.86 -6.32
C SER A 268 -20.04 -54.41 -6.17
N HIS A 269 -20.83 -54.10 -5.14
CA HIS A 269 -21.33 -52.74 -4.89
C HIS A 269 -20.28 -51.84 -4.25
N LYS A 270 -19.40 -52.38 -3.39
CA LYS A 270 -18.24 -51.63 -2.87
C LYS A 270 -17.35 -51.16 -4.02
N HIS A 271 -17.11 -52.04 -4.99
CA HIS A 271 -16.32 -51.70 -6.17
C HIS A 271 -16.97 -50.55 -6.97
N GLN A 272 -18.29 -50.57 -7.15
CA GLN A 272 -19.04 -49.51 -7.83
C GLN A 272 -18.99 -48.15 -7.10
N VAL A 273 -19.07 -48.15 -5.76
CA VAL A 273 -18.96 -46.93 -4.94
C VAL A 273 -17.54 -46.35 -5.00
N HIS A 274 -16.51 -47.19 -4.91
CA HIS A 274 -15.12 -46.76 -5.05
C HIS A 274 -14.83 -46.19 -6.46
N GLN A 275 -15.32 -46.85 -7.50
CA GLN A 275 -15.24 -46.34 -8.87
C GLN A 275 -15.94 -44.99 -9.02
N THR A 276 -17.13 -44.82 -8.43
CA THR A 276 -17.87 -43.56 -8.48
C THR A 276 -17.13 -42.43 -7.75
N LYS A 277 -16.55 -42.68 -6.57
CA LYS A 277 -15.74 -41.67 -5.85
C LYS A 277 -14.49 -41.29 -6.63
N ALA A 278 -13.80 -42.26 -7.24
CA ALA A 278 -12.63 -42.02 -8.09
C ALA A 278 -13.00 -41.20 -9.34
N LEU A 279 -14.15 -41.48 -9.97
CA LEU A 279 -14.65 -40.71 -11.11
C LEU A 279 -14.97 -39.25 -10.73
N HIS A 280 -15.58 -39.01 -9.57
CA HIS A 280 -15.83 -37.64 -9.09
C HIS A 280 -14.53 -36.89 -8.76
N ALA A 281 -13.56 -37.54 -8.11
CA ALA A 281 -12.26 -36.93 -7.84
C ALA A 281 -11.50 -36.59 -9.13
N GLY A 282 -11.51 -37.52 -10.09
CA GLY A 282 -10.95 -37.29 -11.43
C GLY A 282 -11.65 -36.15 -12.16
N ALA A 283 -12.98 -36.07 -12.09
CA ALA A 283 -13.75 -34.99 -12.68
C ALA A 283 -13.42 -33.62 -12.08
N LEU A 284 -13.29 -33.54 -10.75
CA LEU A 284 -12.91 -32.31 -10.06
C LEU A 284 -11.49 -31.88 -10.42
N LEU A 285 -10.56 -32.82 -10.54
CA LEU A 285 -9.20 -32.54 -10.97
C LEU A 285 -9.16 -32.03 -12.43
N ILE A 286 -9.90 -32.67 -13.33
CA ILE A 286 -10.02 -32.22 -14.73
C ILE A 286 -10.66 -30.84 -14.79
N ALA A 287 -11.72 -30.60 -14.01
CA ALA A 287 -12.37 -29.29 -13.92
C ALA A 287 -11.39 -28.22 -13.44
N PHE A 288 -10.60 -28.53 -12.41
CA PHE A 288 -9.56 -27.66 -11.88
C PHE A 288 -8.49 -27.35 -12.92
N ILE A 289 -7.98 -28.36 -13.62
CA ILE A 289 -7.02 -28.16 -14.71
C ILE A 289 -7.63 -27.30 -15.81
N ALA A 290 -8.89 -27.57 -16.20
CA ALA A 290 -9.58 -26.82 -17.24
C ALA A 290 -9.74 -25.34 -16.87
N PHE A 291 -10.23 -25.04 -15.66
CA PHE A 291 -10.37 -23.66 -15.19
C PHE A 291 -9.03 -22.97 -14.99
N ALA A 292 -8.00 -23.69 -14.51
CA ALA A 292 -6.64 -23.14 -14.41
C ALA A 292 -6.08 -22.82 -15.80
N MET A 293 -6.34 -23.66 -16.82
CA MET A 293 -5.96 -23.40 -18.22
C MET A 293 -6.71 -22.19 -18.78
N LEU A 294 -8.03 -22.10 -18.60
CA LEU A 294 -8.82 -20.95 -19.03
C LEU A 294 -8.34 -19.65 -18.38
N TRP A 295 -8.15 -19.67 -17.06
CA TRP A 295 -7.66 -18.50 -16.33
C TRP A 295 -6.24 -18.13 -16.78
N SER A 296 -5.37 -19.13 -16.97
CA SER A 296 -4.04 -18.91 -17.52
C SER A 296 -4.13 -18.31 -18.92
N ALA A 297 -4.99 -18.81 -19.81
CA ALA A 297 -5.15 -18.27 -21.16
C ALA A 297 -5.55 -16.78 -21.17
N LEU A 298 -6.43 -16.37 -20.26
CA LEU A 298 -6.88 -14.98 -20.16
C LEU A 298 -5.82 -14.05 -19.56
N TRP A 299 -5.00 -14.57 -18.65
CA TRP A 299 -4.13 -13.74 -17.81
C TRP A 299 -2.63 -13.99 -17.99
N LEU A 300 -2.21 -14.95 -18.83
CA LEU A 300 -0.81 -15.32 -19.03
C LEU A 300 -0.02 -14.09 -19.50
N PRO A 301 0.84 -13.49 -18.66
CA PRO A 301 1.51 -12.25 -19.02
C PRO A 301 2.42 -12.44 -20.24
N ASP A 302 2.32 -11.55 -21.23
CA ASP A 302 3.30 -11.49 -22.31
C ASP A 302 4.52 -10.71 -21.83
N TRP A 303 5.53 -11.44 -21.35
CA TRP A 303 6.80 -10.84 -20.97
C TRP A 303 7.55 -10.28 -22.18
N GLY A 304 7.34 -10.83 -23.36
CA GLY A 304 8.02 -10.44 -24.58
C GLY A 304 9.50 -10.79 -24.61
N VAL A 305 10.09 -10.64 -25.80
CA VAL A 305 11.51 -10.89 -26.07
C VAL A 305 12.29 -9.58 -25.90
N ARG A 306 13.31 -9.59 -25.06
CA ARG A 306 14.18 -8.44 -24.80
C ARG A 306 14.92 -7.99 -26.06
N LYS A 307 14.95 -6.68 -26.31
CA LYS A 307 15.70 -6.00 -27.38
C LYS A 307 17.04 -5.47 -26.82
N ARG A 308 17.81 -4.77 -27.66
CA ARG A 308 19.17 -4.33 -27.29
C ARG A 308 19.21 -3.13 -26.35
N GLY A 309 18.13 -2.36 -26.21
CA GLY A 309 18.13 -1.17 -25.35
C GLY A 309 18.52 0.11 -26.07
N ARG A 310 18.34 0.20 -27.39
CA ARG A 310 18.63 1.42 -28.16
C ARG A 310 17.53 2.45 -27.93
N ILE A 311 17.81 3.45 -27.11
CA ILE A 311 16.83 4.44 -26.65
C ILE A 311 17.05 5.78 -27.36
N ALA A 312 15.96 6.47 -27.66
CA ALA A 312 16.01 7.84 -28.13
C ALA A 312 14.92 8.72 -27.53
N PHE A 313 15.21 10.02 -27.42
CA PHE A 313 14.28 11.09 -27.12
C PHE A 313 13.91 11.85 -28.39
N ASP A 314 12.64 12.19 -28.55
CA ASP A 314 12.18 13.12 -29.57
C ASP A 314 12.34 14.56 -29.07
N GLU A 315 13.40 15.24 -29.52
CA GLU A 315 13.69 16.64 -29.21
C GLU A 315 13.30 17.59 -30.36
N TYR A 316 12.89 17.06 -31.51
CA TYR A 316 12.39 17.90 -32.62
C TYR A 316 11.05 18.55 -32.27
N HIS A 317 10.20 17.82 -31.54
CA HIS A 317 8.84 18.25 -31.19
C HIS A 317 8.71 18.87 -29.80
N THR A 318 9.78 18.97 -29.01
CA THR A 318 9.76 19.60 -27.69
C THR A 318 10.88 20.61 -27.55
N GLY A 319 10.57 21.76 -26.95
CA GLY A 319 11.57 22.68 -26.41
C GLY A 319 11.70 22.56 -24.89
N TRP A 320 11.00 21.61 -24.29
CA TRP A 320 10.91 21.37 -22.86
C TRP A 320 11.76 20.15 -22.48
N GLU A 321 12.46 20.22 -21.34
CA GLU A 321 13.21 19.11 -20.72
C GLU A 321 14.26 18.42 -21.61
N PRO A 322 15.12 19.15 -22.35
CA PRO A 322 16.11 18.54 -23.24
C PRO A 322 17.11 17.67 -22.46
N ILE A 323 17.62 16.60 -23.06
CA ILE A 323 18.68 15.76 -22.50
C ILE A 323 20.08 16.27 -22.84
N GLY A 324 20.21 17.21 -23.78
CA GLY A 324 21.50 17.74 -24.24
C GLY A 324 22.16 18.77 -23.31
N ILE A 325 21.43 19.30 -22.32
CA ILE A 325 21.94 20.30 -21.39
C ILE A 325 22.42 19.59 -20.11
N PRO A 326 23.72 19.66 -19.76
CA PRO A 326 24.22 19.02 -18.55
C PRO A 326 23.54 19.52 -17.28
N TYR A 327 23.22 18.61 -16.36
CA TYR A 327 22.90 18.94 -14.97
C TYR A 327 24.11 18.59 -14.10
N ASP A 328 24.93 19.60 -13.83
CA ASP A 328 26.23 19.44 -13.15
C ASP A 328 26.52 20.59 -12.17
N THR A 329 27.76 20.73 -11.72
CA THR A 329 28.15 21.75 -10.73
C THR A 329 28.23 23.17 -11.30
N GLU A 330 28.20 23.32 -12.62
CA GLU A 330 28.25 24.59 -13.35
C GLU A 330 26.88 24.96 -13.92
N HIS A 331 26.11 23.94 -14.31
CA HIS A 331 24.81 24.04 -14.97
C HIS A 331 23.71 23.43 -14.09
N TRP A 332 23.03 24.26 -13.29
CA TRP A 332 22.01 23.76 -12.35
C TRP A 332 20.81 24.69 -12.12
N GLN A 333 20.67 25.75 -12.93
CA GLN A 333 19.55 26.70 -12.85
C GLN A 333 18.19 26.00 -12.96
N ALA A 334 17.11 26.65 -12.51
CA ALA A 334 15.76 26.07 -12.46
C ALA A 334 15.38 25.30 -13.73
N GLY A 335 15.51 25.91 -14.92
CA GLY A 335 15.19 25.25 -16.19
C GLY A 335 16.06 24.05 -16.52
N ILE A 336 17.31 24.03 -16.05
CA ILE A 336 18.25 22.92 -16.24
C ILE A 336 17.89 21.75 -15.32
N ALA A 337 17.39 22.01 -14.12
CA ALA A 337 16.94 20.96 -13.21
C ALA A 337 15.81 20.10 -13.84
N TYR A 338 14.93 20.72 -14.62
CA TYR A 338 13.85 20.02 -15.33
C TYR A 338 14.36 19.12 -16.48
N THR A 339 15.59 19.30 -16.97
CA THR A 339 16.15 18.46 -18.04
C THR A 339 16.11 16.97 -17.70
N TYR A 340 16.00 16.12 -18.72
CA TYR A 340 16.08 14.67 -18.55
C TYR A 340 17.53 14.15 -18.65
N TYR A 341 18.53 15.02 -18.50
CA TYR A 341 19.95 14.70 -18.64
C TYR A 341 20.38 13.54 -17.75
N VAL A 342 20.11 13.62 -16.43
CA VAL A 342 20.49 12.54 -15.49
C VAL A 342 19.82 11.23 -15.88
N PHE A 343 18.56 11.29 -16.31
CA PHE A 343 17.82 10.11 -16.73
C PHE A 343 18.42 9.45 -17.97
N ALA A 344 18.72 10.22 -19.01
CA ALA A 344 19.43 9.72 -20.19
C ALA A 344 20.77 9.08 -19.80
N ARG A 345 21.59 9.75 -18.98
CA ARG A 345 22.90 9.22 -18.53
C ARG A 345 22.78 7.93 -17.75
N GLU A 346 21.75 7.75 -16.92
CA GLU A 346 21.55 6.46 -16.24
C GLU A 346 21.11 5.37 -17.21
N LEU A 347 20.24 5.68 -18.18
CA LEU A 347 19.87 4.71 -19.22
C LEU A 347 21.08 4.27 -20.05
N GLU A 348 21.98 5.19 -20.39
CA GLU A 348 23.22 4.86 -21.10
C GLU A 348 24.06 3.84 -20.35
N ARG A 349 24.14 3.98 -19.03
CA ARG A 349 24.89 3.06 -18.17
C ARG A 349 24.18 1.71 -18.03
N VAL A 350 22.85 1.70 -17.92
CA VAL A 350 22.06 0.47 -17.77
C VAL A 350 22.15 -0.40 -19.03
N TYR A 351 22.11 0.23 -20.21
CA TYR A 351 22.09 -0.49 -21.48
C TYR A 351 23.45 -0.56 -22.16
N ASP A 352 24.48 0.10 -21.62
CA ASP A 352 25.82 0.23 -22.21
C ASP A 352 25.76 0.73 -23.66
N MET A 353 24.90 1.72 -23.91
CA MET A 353 24.66 2.30 -25.23
C MET A 353 24.32 3.78 -25.11
N PRO A 354 24.82 4.65 -26.01
CA PRO A 354 24.45 6.06 -25.98
C PRO A 354 22.97 6.26 -26.27
N VAL A 355 22.33 7.15 -25.50
CA VAL A 355 20.95 7.58 -25.72
C VAL A 355 20.97 8.63 -26.81
N ARG A 356 20.09 8.48 -27.79
CA ARG A 356 20.05 9.37 -28.97
C ARG A 356 19.01 10.48 -28.80
N THR A 357 19.24 11.60 -29.45
CA THR A 357 18.22 12.61 -29.70
C THR A 357 17.77 12.55 -31.15
N ILE A 358 16.48 12.71 -31.39
CA ILE A 358 15.92 12.90 -32.73
C ILE A 358 15.57 14.38 -32.88
N ASN A 359 16.35 15.08 -33.69
CA ASN A 359 16.23 16.53 -33.95
C ASN A 359 15.67 16.83 -35.36
N THR A 360 14.99 15.85 -35.95
CA THR A 360 14.36 15.95 -37.28
C THR A 360 12.94 15.37 -37.20
N PRO A 361 12.04 15.70 -38.15
CA PRO A 361 10.76 15.03 -38.26
C PRO A 361 10.89 13.49 -38.21
N LEU A 362 9.94 12.82 -37.57
CA LEU A 362 9.94 11.37 -37.42
C LEU A 362 9.82 10.69 -38.78
N SER A 363 10.91 10.03 -39.18
CA SER A 363 11.03 9.26 -40.41
C SER A 363 11.35 7.79 -40.10
N LYS A 364 11.27 6.92 -41.12
CA LYS A 364 11.68 5.51 -40.95
C LYS A 364 13.18 5.43 -40.65
N GLU A 365 13.94 6.33 -41.24
CA GLU A 365 15.38 6.48 -41.12
C GLU A 365 15.75 6.96 -39.72
N ALA A 366 15.05 7.97 -39.19
CA ALA A 366 15.24 8.45 -37.82
C ALA A 366 14.94 7.36 -36.78
N LEU A 367 13.91 6.54 -37.01
CA LEU A 367 13.54 5.41 -36.13
C LEU A 367 14.35 4.14 -36.39
N ARG A 368 15.28 4.15 -37.35
CA ARG A 368 16.11 3.00 -37.67
C ARG A 368 17.03 2.71 -36.49
N ASN A 369 17.08 1.44 -36.10
CA ASN A 369 17.90 0.98 -34.98
C ASN A 369 17.53 1.60 -33.63
N ILE A 370 16.28 2.04 -33.45
CA ILE A 370 15.74 2.46 -32.16
C ILE A 370 14.81 1.36 -31.66
N ASP A 371 15.02 0.95 -30.41
CA ASP A 371 14.18 -0.02 -29.71
C ASP A 371 13.11 0.69 -28.88
N VAL A 372 13.44 1.81 -28.24
CA VAL A 372 12.51 2.61 -27.42
C VAL A 372 12.60 4.09 -27.81
N LEU A 373 11.45 4.71 -28.04
CA LEU A 373 11.31 6.15 -28.28
C LEU A 373 10.55 6.77 -27.11
N ILE A 374 11.05 7.89 -26.61
CA ILE A 374 10.42 8.68 -25.55
C ILE A 374 9.97 10.00 -26.15
N ILE A 375 8.67 10.28 -26.02
CA ILE A 375 8.05 11.55 -26.38
C ILE A 375 7.55 12.18 -25.09
N ALA A 376 8.23 13.24 -24.66
CA ALA A 376 7.91 13.96 -23.44
C ALA A 376 7.47 15.38 -23.76
N VAL A 377 6.28 15.75 -23.28
CA VAL A 377 5.73 17.12 -23.29
C VAL A 377 5.95 17.85 -24.63
N PRO A 378 5.47 17.30 -25.77
CA PRO A 378 5.69 17.94 -27.06
C PRO A 378 5.06 19.33 -27.07
N THR A 379 5.77 20.32 -27.59
CA THR A 379 5.31 21.72 -27.74
C THR A 379 5.00 22.08 -29.18
N ARG A 380 5.11 21.10 -30.09
CA ARG A 380 4.84 21.24 -31.53
C ARG A 380 4.04 20.07 -32.06
N LYS A 381 3.29 20.33 -33.12
CA LYS A 381 2.41 19.36 -33.78
C LYS A 381 3.22 18.34 -34.58
N TYR A 382 2.78 17.08 -34.52
CA TYR A 382 3.23 16.00 -35.41
C TYR A 382 2.40 15.98 -36.70
N GLU A 383 3.05 15.77 -37.84
CA GLU A 383 2.40 15.61 -39.13
C GLU A 383 1.71 14.25 -39.29
N ALA A 384 0.73 14.18 -40.19
CA ALA A 384 -0.01 12.92 -40.44
C ALA A 384 0.91 11.77 -40.87
N LYS A 385 1.94 12.09 -41.68
CA LYS A 385 2.95 11.12 -42.13
C LYS A 385 3.78 10.58 -40.96
N GLU A 386 4.20 11.44 -40.04
CA GLU A 386 4.97 11.07 -38.84
C GLU A 386 4.16 10.13 -37.95
N ARG A 387 2.89 10.47 -37.69
CA ARG A 387 1.98 9.61 -36.91
C ARG A 387 1.79 8.23 -37.54
N ALA A 388 1.68 8.16 -38.86
CA ALA A 388 1.56 6.89 -39.59
C ALA A 388 2.85 6.05 -39.49
N ILE A 389 4.02 6.68 -39.61
CA ILE A 389 5.33 6.03 -39.45
C ILE A 389 5.49 5.50 -38.02
N LEU A 390 5.19 6.33 -37.01
CA LEU A 390 5.27 5.95 -35.60
C LEU A 390 4.35 4.76 -35.28
N ARG A 391 3.09 4.81 -35.73
CA ARG A 391 2.13 3.71 -35.55
C ARG A 391 2.65 2.40 -36.15
N LYS A 392 3.20 2.45 -37.37
CA LYS A 392 3.79 1.27 -38.03
C LYS A 392 5.02 0.77 -37.26
N TRP A 393 5.91 1.66 -36.84
CA TRP A 393 7.10 1.29 -36.07
C TRP A 393 6.76 0.60 -34.74
N VAL A 394 5.78 1.11 -33.99
CA VAL A 394 5.27 0.44 -32.77
C VAL A 394 4.69 -0.93 -33.13
N ARG A 395 3.81 -1.02 -34.14
CA ARG A 395 3.25 -2.30 -34.60
C ARG A 395 4.32 -3.34 -34.94
N ASP A 396 5.45 -2.90 -35.49
CA ASP A 396 6.57 -3.74 -35.92
C ASP A 396 7.55 -4.10 -34.77
N GLY A 397 7.32 -3.60 -33.54
CA GLY A 397 8.07 -3.98 -32.34
C GLY A 397 8.75 -2.82 -31.58
N GLY A 398 8.50 -1.58 -31.97
CA GLY A 398 8.95 -0.39 -31.24
C GLY A 398 8.30 -0.27 -29.86
N GLY A 399 9.05 0.25 -28.88
CA GLY A 399 8.54 0.62 -27.57
C GLY A 399 8.35 2.12 -27.48
N LEU A 400 7.15 2.60 -27.18
CA LEU A 400 6.86 4.03 -27.11
C LEU A 400 6.50 4.45 -25.69
N TRP A 401 7.20 5.44 -25.15
CA TRP A 401 6.80 6.10 -23.92
C TRP A 401 6.26 7.49 -24.23
N LEU A 402 5.02 7.74 -23.82
CA LEU A 402 4.36 9.04 -23.87
C LEU A 402 4.36 9.62 -22.47
N VAL A 403 5.00 10.77 -22.29
CA VAL A 403 4.99 11.52 -21.03
C VAL A 403 4.20 12.81 -21.26
N GLY A 404 3.03 12.88 -20.62
CA GLY A 404 2.20 14.06 -20.56
C GLY A 404 2.48 14.87 -19.31
N ASP A 405 1.73 15.96 -19.15
CA ASP A 405 1.85 16.86 -18.03
C ASP A 405 0.49 17.45 -17.65
N HIS A 406 0.43 18.12 -16.51
CA HIS A 406 -0.74 18.82 -16.01
C HIS A 406 -1.20 19.94 -16.97
N THR A 407 -2.49 20.27 -16.87
CA THR A 407 -3.12 21.50 -17.40
C THR A 407 -2.95 21.76 -18.90
N ASN A 408 -2.47 20.79 -19.69
CA ASN A 408 -2.07 21.00 -21.08
C ASN A 408 -1.02 22.13 -21.21
N VAL A 409 -0.13 22.25 -20.23
CA VAL A 409 0.98 23.20 -20.24
C VAL A 409 1.77 23.08 -21.55
N PHE A 410 2.10 24.21 -22.18
CA PHE A 410 2.72 24.32 -23.50
C PHE A 410 1.94 23.68 -24.68
N GLY A 411 0.66 23.38 -24.50
CA GLY A 411 -0.13 22.61 -25.47
C GLY A 411 0.22 21.12 -25.49
N SER A 412 0.88 20.61 -24.45
CA SER A 412 1.40 19.23 -24.41
C SER A 412 0.36 18.16 -24.72
N ALA A 413 -0.79 18.18 -24.04
CA ALA A 413 -1.88 17.25 -24.32
C ALA A 413 -2.45 17.45 -25.73
N THR A 414 -2.51 18.68 -26.23
CA THR A 414 -2.97 19.02 -27.59
C THR A 414 -2.10 18.36 -28.66
N TYR A 415 -0.78 18.36 -28.48
CA TYR A 415 0.16 17.78 -29.43
C TYR A 415 0.39 16.28 -29.23
N LEU A 416 0.28 15.79 -27.98
CA LEU A 416 0.49 14.38 -27.63
C LEU A 416 -0.73 13.50 -27.96
N ASN A 417 -1.95 14.01 -27.81
CA ASN A 417 -3.18 13.22 -28.01
C ASN A 417 -3.39 12.68 -29.43
N PRO A 418 -3.04 13.38 -30.52
CA PRO A 418 -3.04 12.80 -31.86
C PRO A 418 -2.23 11.50 -31.98
N ILE A 419 -1.19 11.32 -31.16
CA ILE A 419 -0.43 10.08 -31.05
C ILE A 419 -1.12 9.11 -30.08
N ALA A 420 -1.42 9.56 -28.86
CA ALA A 420 -1.98 8.71 -27.80
C ALA A 420 -3.28 8.01 -28.24
N ARG A 421 -4.18 8.72 -28.93
CA ARG A 421 -5.48 8.19 -29.37
C ARG A 421 -5.35 7.04 -30.37
N MET A 422 -4.24 6.96 -31.12
CA MET A 422 -3.95 5.81 -32.00
C MET A 422 -3.84 4.49 -31.23
N PHE A 423 -3.53 4.57 -29.93
CA PHE A 423 -3.34 3.45 -29.02
C PHE A 423 -4.45 3.34 -27.96
N GLY A 424 -5.52 4.13 -28.08
CA GLY A 424 -6.66 4.10 -27.15
C GLY A 424 -6.43 4.85 -25.84
N LEU A 425 -5.49 5.79 -25.83
CA LEU A 425 -5.11 6.64 -24.71
C LEU A 425 -5.47 8.10 -25.01
N GLU A 426 -5.78 8.89 -23.99
CA GLU A 426 -5.99 10.33 -24.12
C GLU A 426 -5.64 11.04 -22.81
N PHE A 427 -4.67 11.95 -22.86
CA PHE A 427 -4.29 12.84 -21.78
C PHE A 427 -5.30 13.97 -21.69
N ARG A 428 -5.87 14.20 -20.51
CA ARG A 428 -6.82 15.28 -20.30
C ARG A 428 -6.11 16.57 -19.89
N ALA A 429 -6.69 17.70 -20.24
CA ALA A 429 -6.20 19.03 -19.84
C ALA A 429 -6.66 19.36 -18.40
N ASP A 430 -6.19 18.57 -17.44
CA ASP A 430 -6.51 18.71 -16.02
C ASP A 430 -5.27 18.55 -15.13
N ALA A 431 -5.44 18.85 -13.84
CA ALA A 431 -4.48 18.62 -12.78
C ALA A 431 -5.14 17.81 -11.66
N CYS A 432 -4.40 16.86 -11.08
CA CYS A 432 -4.88 16.04 -9.98
C CYS A 432 -4.32 16.51 -8.64
N TYR A 433 -5.16 16.47 -7.61
CA TYR A 433 -4.80 16.81 -6.22
C TYR A 433 -5.38 15.78 -5.25
N PRO A 434 -4.68 15.43 -4.16
CA PRO A 434 -5.24 14.55 -3.13
C PRO A 434 -6.40 15.22 -2.37
N TRP A 435 -7.29 14.41 -1.78
CA TRP A 435 -8.42 14.89 -0.97
C TRP A 435 -8.00 15.70 0.28
N GLN A 436 -6.90 15.33 0.94
CA GLN A 436 -6.65 15.73 2.33
C GLN A 436 -5.74 16.96 2.54
N GLU A 437 -5.14 17.57 1.52
CA GLU A 437 -4.06 18.55 1.77
C GLU A 437 -4.10 19.77 0.85
N HIS A 438 -3.60 20.89 1.38
CA HIS A 438 -3.24 22.10 0.62
C HIS A 438 -1.91 21.91 -0.14
N GLY A 439 -1.50 20.65 -0.36
CA GLY A 439 -0.28 20.26 -1.05
C GLY A 439 -0.56 19.77 -2.47
N HIS A 440 0.33 20.09 -3.40
CA HIS A 440 0.17 19.80 -4.83
C HIS A 440 0.42 18.33 -5.22
N SER A 441 0.91 17.51 -4.29
CA SER A 441 1.55 16.24 -4.60
C SER A 441 0.83 15.03 -4.01
N GLU A 442 0.59 14.03 -4.83
CA GLU A 442 -0.07 12.78 -4.43
C GLU A 442 0.94 11.72 -4.01
N PHE A 443 0.64 10.99 -2.93
CA PHE A 443 1.36 9.79 -2.56
C PHE A 443 0.68 8.55 -3.17
N TRP A 444 1.37 7.84 -4.05
CA TRP A 444 0.90 6.56 -4.56
C TRP A 444 1.59 5.40 -3.85
N GLU A 445 0.80 4.48 -3.30
CA GLU A 445 1.29 3.21 -2.76
C GLU A 445 0.77 2.07 -3.62
N ARG A 446 1.66 1.14 -3.97
CA ARG A 446 1.28 0.00 -4.79
C ARG A 446 0.29 -0.90 -4.04
N PRO A 447 -0.92 -1.14 -4.57
CA PRO A 447 -1.81 -2.15 -4.00
C PRO A 447 -1.21 -3.56 -4.18
N GLN A 448 -1.33 -4.41 -3.16
CA GLN A 448 -0.72 -5.75 -3.17
C GLN A 448 -1.23 -6.69 -4.28
N TRP A 449 -2.39 -6.37 -4.88
CA TRP A 449 -3.05 -7.16 -5.90
C TRP A 449 -2.80 -6.66 -7.34
N VAL A 450 -2.25 -5.45 -7.51
CA VAL A 450 -1.85 -4.96 -8.83
C VAL A 450 -0.53 -5.63 -9.20
N TRP A 451 -0.51 -6.39 -10.28
CA TRP A 451 0.70 -7.07 -10.79
C TRP A 451 0.96 -6.64 -12.23
N HIS A 452 1.95 -5.76 -12.40
CA HIS A 452 2.49 -5.43 -13.72
C HIS A 452 4.03 -5.37 -13.64
N PRO A 453 4.77 -5.83 -14.68
CA PRO A 453 6.24 -5.81 -14.70
C PRO A 453 6.82 -4.43 -14.40
N VAL A 454 6.17 -3.38 -14.92
CA VAL A 454 6.57 -1.98 -14.74
C VAL A 454 6.56 -1.56 -13.26
N LEU A 455 5.60 -2.08 -12.48
CA LEU A 455 5.44 -1.70 -11.08
C LEU A 455 6.26 -2.59 -10.13
N ALA A 456 6.93 -3.64 -10.63
CA ALA A 456 7.67 -4.59 -9.78
C ALA A 456 8.71 -3.85 -8.92
N GLY A 457 8.80 -4.14 -7.63
CA GLY A 457 9.73 -3.44 -6.72
C GLY A 457 9.43 -1.96 -6.47
N VAL A 458 8.42 -1.37 -7.13
CA VAL A 458 7.90 -0.05 -6.79
C VAL A 458 6.94 -0.27 -5.62
N HIS A 459 7.34 0.21 -4.45
CA HIS A 459 6.53 0.11 -3.24
C HIS A 459 5.60 1.31 -3.11
N TRP A 460 6.17 2.50 -3.28
CA TRP A 460 5.50 3.78 -3.23
C TRP A 460 6.35 4.79 -3.99
N PHE A 461 5.73 5.88 -4.42
CA PHE A 461 6.41 7.11 -4.82
C PHE A 461 5.43 8.28 -4.69
N ARG A 462 5.93 9.50 -4.84
CA ARG A 462 5.12 10.72 -4.76
C ARG A 462 5.08 11.38 -6.13
N PHE A 463 3.91 11.67 -6.65
CA PHE A 463 3.75 12.51 -7.84
C PHE A 463 4.01 13.97 -7.48
N MET A 464 4.41 14.75 -8.47
CA MET A 464 4.56 16.20 -8.37
C MET A 464 3.22 16.84 -8.68
N THR A 465 2.84 16.80 -9.95
CA THR A 465 1.56 17.27 -10.45
C THR A 465 1.22 16.46 -11.69
N THR A 466 0.09 15.77 -11.68
CA THR A 466 -0.33 14.88 -12.76
C THR A 466 -1.57 15.40 -13.47
N CYS A 467 -1.75 15.02 -14.74
CA CYS A 467 -3.07 14.96 -15.37
C CYS A 467 -3.69 13.55 -15.28
N THR A 468 -4.89 13.38 -15.82
CA THR A 468 -5.57 12.09 -15.95
C THR A 468 -5.52 11.54 -17.37
N ILE A 469 -5.57 10.20 -17.48
CA ILE A 469 -5.64 9.46 -18.75
C ILE A 469 -7.04 8.85 -18.93
N ALA A 470 -7.74 9.24 -19.97
CA ALA A 470 -8.87 8.48 -20.48
C ALA A 470 -8.37 7.26 -21.28
N CYS A 471 -8.88 6.08 -20.95
CA CYS A 471 -8.43 4.81 -21.51
C CYS A 471 -9.59 4.04 -22.13
N LYS A 472 -9.38 3.46 -23.32
CA LYS A 472 -10.26 2.42 -23.86
C LYS A 472 -10.22 1.17 -22.96
N PRO A 473 -11.28 0.34 -22.93
CA PRO A 473 -11.32 -0.87 -22.08
C PRO A 473 -10.18 -1.89 -22.33
N THR A 474 -9.57 -1.86 -23.53
CA THR A 474 -8.46 -2.74 -23.91
C THR A 474 -7.10 -2.30 -23.36
N VAL A 475 -7.02 -1.13 -22.71
CA VAL A 475 -5.79 -0.57 -22.14
C VAL A 475 -5.61 -1.07 -20.71
N HIS A 476 -4.38 -1.44 -20.35
CA HIS A 476 -4.05 -1.80 -18.97
C HIS A 476 -3.78 -0.54 -18.15
N ARG A 477 -4.66 -0.23 -17.20
CA ARG A 477 -4.45 0.84 -16.21
C ARG A 477 -3.44 0.36 -15.18
N LEU A 478 -2.26 0.99 -15.13
CA LEU A 478 -1.17 0.58 -14.25
C LEU A 478 -1.25 1.29 -12.91
N ILE A 479 -1.36 2.63 -12.95
CA ILE A 479 -1.46 3.47 -11.77
C ILE A 479 -2.81 4.16 -11.83
N ILE A 480 -3.61 3.87 -10.81
CA ILE A 480 -4.90 4.50 -10.54
C ILE A 480 -4.71 5.22 -9.21
N GLY A 481 -4.72 6.54 -9.24
CA GLY A 481 -4.72 7.36 -8.05
C GLY A 481 -6.12 7.41 -7.47
N SER A 482 -6.23 7.15 -6.16
CA SER A 482 -7.51 6.99 -5.48
C SER A 482 -7.91 8.22 -4.70
N ALA A 483 -9.21 8.53 -4.65
CA ALA A 483 -9.74 9.69 -3.94
C ALA A 483 -9.07 11.01 -4.37
N LEU A 484 -8.86 11.16 -5.68
CA LEU A 484 -8.27 12.33 -6.26
C LEU A 484 -9.33 13.34 -6.66
N ARG A 485 -8.97 14.61 -6.45
CA ARG A 485 -9.60 15.74 -7.08
C ARG A 485 -8.99 15.94 -8.45
N ARG A 486 -9.81 16.19 -9.45
CA ARG A 486 -9.39 16.59 -10.78
C ARG A 486 -9.96 17.96 -11.10
N VAL A 487 -9.10 18.88 -11.49
CA VAL A 487 -9.43 20.28 -11.77
C VAL A 487 -8.98 20.60 -13.19
N GLY A 488 -9.84 21.24 -13.98
CA GLY A 488 -9.49 21.67 -15.33
C GLY A 488 -8.40 22.75 -15.33
N ALA A 489 -7.72 22.90 -16.47
CA ALA A 489 -6.76 23.99 -16.67
C ALA A 489 -7.43 25.37 -16.59
N ASP A 490 -6.77 26.32 -15.93
CA ASP A 490 -7.18 27.74 -15.87
C ASP A 490 -6.24 28.60 -16.73
N TYR A 491 -6.59 28.81 -18.00
CA TYR A 491 -5.76 29.59 -18.92
C TYR A 491 -5.69 31.09 -18.60
N SER A 492 -6.37 31.57 -17.55
CA SER A 492 -6.20 32.94 -17.06
C SER A 492 -5.02 33.09 -16.09
N ASP A 493 -4.48 31.99 -15.55
CA ASP A 493 -3.29 31.96 -14.70
C ASP A 493 -2.04 31.52 -15.48
N GLU A 494 -0.89 32.14 -15.20
CA GLU A 494 0.39 31.83 -15.89
C GLU A 494 0.88 30.39 -15.67
N THR A 495 0.49 29.78 -14.54
CA THR A 495 0.81 28.39 -14.22
C THR A 495 -0.26 27.40 -14.71
N PHE A 496 -1.35 27.93 -15.25
CA PHE A 496 -2.57 27.20 -15.64
C PHE A 496 -3.24 26.42 -14.50
N PHE A 497 -2.80 26.62 -13.27
CA PHE A 497 -3.41 26.06 -12.08
C PHE A 497 -4.57 26.93 -11.61
N TYR A 498 -5.62 26.24 -11.20
CA TYR A 498 -6.78 26.90 -10.62
C TYR A 498 -6.43 27.37 -9.19
N ARG A 499 -6.50 28.69 -8.93
CA ARG A 499 -6.20 29.25 -7.59
C ARG A 499 -7.26 28.91 -6.53
N PHE A 500 -8.54 28.88 -6.93
CA PHE A 500 -9.68 28.62 -6.04
C PHE A 500 -10.72 27.70 -6.68
N PRO A 501 -10.44 26.39 -6.83
CA PRO A 501 -11.34 25.49 -7.56
C PRO A 501 -12.74 25.52 -6.94
N HIS A 502 -13.71 26.07 -7.69
CA HIS A 502 -15.12 25.95 -7.32
C HIS A 502 -15.51 24.48 -7.39
N ALA A 503 -16.42 24.06 -6.51
CA ALA A 503 -16.89 22.68 -6.45
C ALA A 503 -17.46 22.20 -7.81
N GLU A 504 -17.96 23.12 -8.64
CA GLU A 504 -18.55 22.83 -9.95
C GLU A 504 -17.54 22.40 -11.02
N PHE A 505 -16.27 22.79 -10.90
CA PHE A 505 -15.21 22.42 -11.85
C PHE A 505 -14.33 21.29 -11.34
N THR A 506 -14.83 20.57 -10.36
CA THR A 506 -14.08 19.62 -9.57
C THR A 506 -14.73 18.25 -9.64
N ASP A 507 -14.04 17.30 -10.24
CA ASP A 507 -14.45 15.90 -10.20
C ASP A 507 -13.66 15.13 -9.15
N TRP A 508 -14.33 14.21 -8.45
CA TRP A 508 -13.72 13.32 -7.48
C TRP A 508 -13.89 11.88 -7.94
N SER A 509 -12.78 11.16 -8.08
CA SER A 509 -12.83 9.76 -8.48
C SER A 509 -11.49 9.06 -8.28
N ASP A 510 -11.44 7.82 -8.77
CA ASP A 510 -10.22 7.10 -9.03
C ASP A 510 -9.80 7.37 -10.49
N PHE A 511 -8.68 8.05 -10.68
CA PHE A 511 -8.22 8.45 -12.01
C PHE A 511 -6.99 7.66 -12.44
N THR A 512 -6.93 7.31 -13.73
CA THR A 512 -5.75 6.67 -14.30
C THR A 512 -4.66 7.71 -14.55
N GLN A 513 -3.46 7.45 -14.04
CA GLN A 513 -2.29 8.34 -14.19
C GLN A 513 -1.13 7.63 -14.91
N MET A 514 -1.18 6.30 -15.00
CA MET A 514 -0.28 5.53 -15.84
C MET A 514 -1.01 4.38 -16.51
N ALA A 515 -0.76 4.18 -17.79
CA ALA A 515 -1.43 3.15 -18.58
C ALA A 515 -0.45 2.48 -19.56
N ALA A 516 -0.71 1.22 -19.90
CA ALA A 516 0.09 0.44 -20.82
C ALA A 516 -0.75 -0.29 -21.86
N VAL A 517 -0.19 -0.43 -23.06
CA VAL A 517 -0.86 -1.04 -24.22
C VAL A 517 0.10 -1.96 -24.94
N HIS A 518 -0.36 -3.18 -25.24
CA HIS A 518 0.28 -4.04 -26.24
C HIS A 518 -0.28 -3.68 -27.61
N TYR A 519 0.58 -3.35 -28.58
CA TYR A 519 0.15 -2.95 -29.92
C TYR A 519 0.96 -3.65 -31.01
N GLY A 520 0.35 -4.65 -31.66
CA GLY A 520 1.07 -5.54 -32.57
C GLY A 520 2.23 -6.23 -31.84
N ARG A 521 3.44 -6.10 -32.38
CA ARG A 521 4.67 -6.62 -31.77
C ARG A 521 5.29 -5.65 -30.76
N GLY A 522 4.82 -4.41 -30.68
CA GLY A 522 5.37 -3.38 -29.80
C GLY A 522 4.48 -3.04 -28.61
N ARG A 523 4.89 -2.00 -27.90
CA ARG A 523 4.39 -1.65 -26.56
C ARG A 523 4.34 -0.15 -26.40
N VAL A 524 3.33 0.34 -25.69
CA VAL A 524 3.16 1.76 -25.38
C VAL A 524 2.91 1.93 -23.90
N VAL A 525 3.55 2.91 -23.27
CA VAL A 525 3.24 3.38 -21.92
C VAL A 525 2.90 4.86 -21.99
N ALA A 526 1.87 5.27 -21.26
CA ALA A 526 1.55 6.65 -20.99
C ALA A 526 1.72 6.94 -19.49
N PHE A 527 2.31 8.09 -19.17
CA PHE A 527 2.57 8.58 -17.82
C PHE A 527 2.27 10.08 -17.76
N THR A 528 1.66 10.56 -16.67
CA THR A 528 1.03 11.90 -16.64
C THR A 528 1.82 12.98 -15.90
N ASP A 529 3.04 12.69 -15.47
CA ASP A 529 3.90 13.63 -14.73
C ASP A 529 5.26 13.75 -15.41
N SER A 530 5.50 14.88 -16.06
CA SER A 530 6.76 15.19 -16.74
C SER A 530 7.88 15.56 -15.77
N THR A 531 7.52 16.02 -14.58
CA THR A 531 8.50 16.53 -13.61
C THR A 531 9.26 15.38 -12.97
N MET A 532 8.65 14.20 -12.88
CA MET A 532 9.26 13.06 -12.20
C MET A 532 10.52 12.50 -12.90
N PRO A 533 10.58 12.35 -14.24
CA PRO A 533 11.81 11.96 -14.93
C PRO A 533 12.88 13.06 -15.01
N SER A 534 12.59 14.28 -14.54
CA SER A 534 13.58 15.37 -14.49
C SER A 534 14.79 15.01 -13.66
N SER A 535 15.89 15.72 -13.89
CA SER A 535 17.17 15.44 -13.24
C SER A 535 17.07 15.45 -11.72
N PHE A 536 16.32 16.39 -11.14
CA PHE A 536 16.11 16.47 -9.69
C PHE A 536 15.08 15.48 -9.13
N GLY A 537 14.18 14.98 -9.98
CA GLY A 537 13.09 14.08 -9.58
C GLY A 537 13.46 12.60 -9.65
N LEU A 538 14.40 12.23 -10.51
CA LEU A 538 14.61 10.85 -10.94
C LEU A 538 14.88 9.87 -9.80
N PHE A 539 15.64 10.28 -8.78
CA PHE A 539 16.06 9.38 -7.71
C PHE A 539 15.18 9.44 -6.47
N GLN A 540 14.12 10.24 -6.50
CA GLN A 540 13.10 10.15 -5.46
C GLN A 540 12.62 8.69 -5.28
N PRO A 541 12.19 8.32 -4.06
CA PRO A 541 11.85 6.94 -3.77
C PRO A 541 10.83 6.36 -4.75
N GLY A 542 11.19 5.23 -5.39
CA GLY A 542 10.33 4.49 -6.32
C GLY A 542 10.33 4.99 -7.76
N VAL A 543 10.87 6.18 -8.04
CA VAL A 543 10.81 6.84 -9.35
C VAL A 543 11.73 6.15 -10.35
N TRP A 544 13.02 6.02 -10.01
CA TRP A 544 13.96 5.27 -10.82
C TRP A 544 13.52 3.82 -11.04
N GLU A 545 13.02 3.16 -10.00
CA GLU A 545 12.50 1.79 -10.09
C GLU A 545 11.35 1.71 -11.10
N LEU A 546 10.42 2.66 -11.07
CA LEU A 546 9.31 2.73 -12.01
C LEU A 546 9.79 2.96 -13.45
N PHE A 547 10.65 3.94 -13.68
CA PHE A 547 11.04 4.33 -15.02
C PHE A 547 12.03 3.37 -15.67
N SER A 548 13.03 2.88 -14.95
CA SER A 548 13.93 1.85 -15.47
C SER A 548 13.17 0.59 -15.91
N ARG A 549 12.10 0.22 -15.18
CA ARG A 549 11.22 -0.91 -15.52
C ARG A 549 10.24 -0.59 -16.63
N THR A 550 9.79 0.65 -16.73
CA THR A 550 9.03 1.15 -17.88
C THR A 550 9.86 0.97 -19.14
N ILE A 551 11.11 1.44 -19.14
CA ILE A 551 12.01 1.28 -20.28
C ILE A 551 12.30 -0.18 -20.57
N GLU A 552 12.60 -1.01 -19.56
CA GLU A 552 12.85 -2.45 -19.78
C GLU A 552 11.62 -3.18 -20.34
N TRP A 553 10.41 -2.82 -19.90
CA TRP A 553 9.17 -3.37 -20.45
C TRP A 553 8.94 -2.94 -21.90
N LEU A 554 9.20 -1.67 -22.23
CA LEU A 554 9.14 -1.12 -23.59
C LEU A 554 10.26 -1.67 -24.48
N ASN A 555 11.41 -2.03 -23.90
CA ASN A 555 12.55 -2.65 -24.56
C ASN A 555 12.31 -4.14 -24.85
N ARG A 556 11.05 -4.56 -24.99
CA ARG A 556 10.66 -5.93 -25.35
C ARG A 556 9.67 -5.95 -26.50
N LYS A 557 9.67 -7.03 -27.28
CA LYS A 557 8.69 -7.30 -28.34
C LYS A 557 7.70 -8.34 -27.88
N ASN A 558 6.43 -8.15 -28.18
CA ASN A 558 5.39 -9.14 -27.90
C ASN A 558 5.69 -10.43 -28.64
N ALA A 559 5.60 -11.54 -27.93
CA ALA A 559 5.94 -12.84 -28.48
C ALA A 559 4.66 -13.51 -28.99
N MET A 560 4.57 -13.71 -30.31
CA MET A 560 3.40 -14.38 -30.93
C MET A 560 3.13 -15.77 -30.34
N ILE A 561 4.17 -16.45 -29.85
CA ILE A 561 4.03 -17.75 -29.18
C ILE A 561 3.13 -17.67 -27.94
N VAL A 562 3.14 -16.54 -27.21
CA VAL A 562 2.27 -16.35 -26.03
C VAL A 562 0.82 -16.30 -26.46
N LEU A 563 0.50 -15.61 -27.56
CA LEU A 563 -0.85 -15.60 -28.12
C LEU A 563 -1.33 -17.01 -28.49
N TRP A 564 -0.49 -17.78 -29.20
CA TRP A 564 -0.81 -19.17 -29.56
C TRP A 564 -0.98 -20.07 -28.35
N LEU A 565 -0.13 -19.93 -27.33
CA LEU A 565 -0.28 -20.65 -26.06
C LEU A 565 -1.58 -20.28 -25.35
N ARG A 566 -1.99 -19.01 -25.36
CA ARG A 566 -3.30 -18.60 -24.80
C ARG A 566 -4.45 -19.25 -25.55
N ILE A 567 -4.42 -19.25 -26.88
CA ILE A 567 -5.46 -19.90 -27.70
C ILE A 567 -5.50 -21.40 -27.41
N LEU A 568 -4.34 -22.07 -27.37
CA LEU A 568 -4.24 -23.50 -27.08
C LEU A 568 -4.82 -23.83 -25.68
N LEU A 569 -4.43 -23.07 -24.66
CA LEU A 569 -4.94 -23.23 -23.29
C LEU A 569 -6.45 -22.97 -23.20
N LEU A 570 -6.95 -21.98 -23.95
CA LEU A 570 -8.38 -21.66 -24.01
C LEU A 570 -9.16 -22.83 -24.64
N CYS A 571 -8.73 -23.30 -25.81
CA CYS A 571 -9.34 -24.42 -26.51
C CYS A 571 -9.30 -25.70 -25.67
N ALA A 572 -8.15 -26.00 -25.04
CA ALA A 572 -8.01 -27.16 -24.16
C ALA A 572 -8.94 -27.06 -22.95
N GLY A 573 -9.02 -25.89 -22.30
CA GLY A 573 -9.93 -25.65 -21.18
C GLY A 573 -11.40 -25.83 -21.55
N ILE A 574 -11.83 -25.28 -22.70
CA ILE A 574 -13.20 -25.45 -23.22
C ILE A 574 -13.48 -26.92 -23.55
N ALA A 575 -12.55 -27.61 -24.21
CA ALA A 575 -12.71 -29.02 -24.55
C ALA A 575 -12.87 -29.90 -23.30
N LEU A 576 -12.06 -29.67 -22.27
CA LEU A 576 -12.18 -30.40 -21.00
C LEU A 576 -13.51 -30.13 -20.30
N ILE A 577 -13.99 -28.88 -20.28
CA ILE A 577 -15.33 -28.56 -19.74
C ILE A 577 -16.44 -29.26 -20.57
N GLY A 578 -16.30 -29.30 -21.89
CA GLY A 578 -17.24 -30.00 -22.78
C GLY A 578 -17.25 -31.52 -22.57
N LEU A 579 -16.10 -32.13 -22.30
CA LEU A 579 -16.00 -33.54 -21.94
C LEU A 579 -16.66 -33.82 -20.58
N LEU A 580 -16.47 -32.93 -19.60
CA LEU A 580 -17.11 -33.03 -18.30
C LEU A 580 -18.63 -32.88 -18.39
N SER A 581 -19.13 -31.95 -19.21
CA SER A 581 -20.57 -31.71 -19.34
C SER A 581 -21.33 -32.83 -20.05
N ARG A 582 -20.66 -33.58 -20.94
CA ARG A 582 -21.23 -34.78 -21.59
C ARG A 582 -21.29 -36.01 -20.70
N SER A 583 -20.54 -36.01 -19.60
CA SER A 583 -20.60 -37.10 -18.64
C SER A 583 -21.84 -36.94 -17.76
N HIS A 584 -22.98 -37.46 -18.26
CA HIS A 584 -24.26 -37.50 -17.53
C HIS A 584 -24.18 -38.18 -16.14
N ARG A 585 -23.06 -38.85 -15.83
CA ARG A 585 -22.83 -39.53 -14.55
C ARG A 585 -22.26 -38.61 -13.46
N LEU A 586 -21.88 -37.37 -13.77
CA LEU A 586 -21.20 -36.46 -12.85
C LEU A 586 -22.10 -35.29 -12.45
N HIS A 587 -23.06 -35.55 -11.56
CA HIS A 587 -23.80 -34.49 -10.88
C HIS A 587 -22.96 -33.92 -9.73
N LEU A 588 -22.03 -33.04 -10.07
CA LEU A 588 -21.28 -32.29 -9.07
C LEU A 588 -22.14 -31.15 -8.48
N PRO A 589 -22.18 -30.99 -7.15
CA PRO A 589 -22.82 -29.84 -6.51
C PRO A 589 -22.21 -28.52 -7.01
N ALA A 590 -23.01 -27.44 -7.06
CA ALA A 590 -22.55 -26.11 -7.49
C ALA A 590 -21.37 -25.60 -6.63
N GLU A 591 -21.35 -25.96 -5.35
CA GLU A 591 -20.30 -25.60 -4.40
C GLU A 591 -18.93 -26.16 -4.79
N CYS A 592 -18.91 -27.37 -5.37
CA CYS A 592 -17.68 -27.99 -5.86
C CYS A 592 -17.13 -27.23 -7.06
N TRP A 593 -18.00 -26.79 -7.98
CA TRP A 593 -17.60 -25.96 -9.11
C TRP A 593 -17.05 -24.61 -8.66
N ILE A 594 -17.72 -23.94 -7.72
CA ILE A 594 -17.26 -22.67 -7.16
C ILE A 594 -15.88 -22.85 -6.51
N ALA A 595 -15.70 -23.89 -5.69
CA ALA A 595 -14.42 -24.18 -5.07
C ALA A 595 -13.32 -24.39 -6.14
N VAL A 596 -13.58 -25.26 -7.12
CA VAL A 596 -12.64 -25.52 -8.22
C VAL A 596 -12.23 -24.23 -8.95
N ILE A 597 -13.19 -23.36 -9.27
CA ILE A 597 -12.92 -22.07 -9.92
C ILE A 597 -12.03 -21.20 -9.04
N LEU A 598 -12.38 -21.03 -7.76
CA LEU A 598 -11.62 -20.18 -6.83
C LEU A 598 -10.19 -20.69 -6.62
N TRP A 599 -10.00 -22.00 -6.44
CA TRP A 599 -8.68 -22.62 -6.33
C TRP A 599 -7.86 -22.43 -7.61
N SER A 600 -8.49 -22.58 -8.78
CA SER A 600 -7.83 -22.41 -10.07
C SER A 600 -7.32 -20.98 -10.26
N VAL A 601 -8.14 -19.99 -9.91
CA VAL A 601 -7.78 -18.57 -9.92
C VAL A 601 -6.63 -18.30 -8.96
N ALA A 602 -6.73 -18.76 -7.71
CA ALA A 602 -5.72 -18.52 -6.68
C ALA A 602 -4.36 -19.14 -7.03
N LEU A 603 -4.34 -20.39 -7.53
CA LEU A 603 -3.10 -21.03 -7.98
C LEU A 603 -2.49 -20.28 -9.15
N THR A 604 -3.29 -19.96 -10.16
CA THR A 604 -2.79 -19.31 -11.38
C THR A 604 -2.25 -17.91 -11.07
N MET A 605 -2.94 -17.13 -10.23
CA MET A 605 -2.44 -15.83 -9.76
C MET A 605 -1.12 -15.97 -9.00
N SER A 606 -0.97 -17.01 -8.16
CA SER A 606 0.26 -17.26 -7.40
C SER A 606 1.43 -17.62 -8.31
N VAL A 607 1.20 -18.49 -9.30
CA VAL A 607 2.18 -18.87 -10.32
C VAL A 607 2.57 -17.66 -11.16
N GLN A 608 1.60 -16.87 -11.63
CA GLN A 608 1.85 -15.65 -12.39
C GLN A 608 2.65 -14.63 -11.57
N LYS A 609 2.32 -14.44 -10.29
CA LYS A 609 3.10 -13.60 -9.38
C LYS A 609 4.54 -14.08 -9.22
N ALA A 610 4.75 -15.40 -9.10
CA ALA A 610 6.09 -15.98 -9.01
C ALA A 610 6.90 -15.80 -10.30
N ILE A 611 6.27 -16.08 -11.46
CA ILE A 611 6.87 -15.84 -12.78
C ILE A 611 7.17 -14.35 -12.95
N ALA A 612 6.26 -13.48 -12.53
CA ALA A 612 6.42 -12.04 -12.61
C ALA A 612 7.58 -11.53 -11.76
N LYS A 613 7.70 -12.05 -10.54
CA LYS A 613 8.81 -11.70 -9.66
C LYS A 613 10.16 -12.10 -10.26
N ARG A 614 10.25 -13.29 -10.88
CA ARG A 614 11.49 -13.76 -11.56
C ARG A 614 11.79 -12.99 -12.84
N SER A 615 10.75 -12.68 -13.62
CA SER A 615 10.91 -12.00 -14.92
C SER A 615 11.14 -10.50 -14.77
N ALA A 616 10.79 -9.94 -13.62
CA ALA A 616 10.98 -8.55 -13.26
C ALA A 616 12.22 -8.34 -12.38
N GLU A 617 13.28 -9.10 -12.59
CA GLU A 617 14.59 -8.68 -12.08
C GLU A 617 14.91 -7.29 -12.67
N PRO A 618 15.31 -6.32 -11.83
CA PRO A 618 15.63 -4.99 -12.32
C PRO A 618 16.73 -5.10 -13.39
N PRO A 619 16.67 -4.32 -14.47
CA PRO A 619 17.60 -4.44 -15.58
C PRO A 619 19.06 -4.22 -15.15
N TYR A 620 19.28 -3.54 -14.02
CA TYR A 620 20.60 -3.26 -13.45
C TYR A 620 20.51 -2.83 -11.99
N THR A 621 21.57 -3.12 -11.23
CA THR A 621 21.79 -2.59 -9.87
C THR A 621 22.83 -1.49 -9.97
N ILE A 622 22.49 -0.28 -9.52
CA ILE A 622 23.45 0.84 -9.49
C ILE A 622 24.66 0.42 -8.65
N ALA A 623 25.86 0.62 -9.21
CA ALA A 623 27.10 0.27 -8.54
C ALA A 623 27.16 0.91 -7.15
N PRO A 624 27.45 0.15 -6.07
CA PRO A 624 27.47 0.67 -4.70
C PRO A 624 28.33 1.93 -4.54
N SER A 625 29.45 2.03 -5.27
CA SER A 625 30.37 3.17 -5.22
C SER A 625 29.83 4.48 -5.76
N ARG A 626 28.63 4.45 -6.35
CA ARG A 626 27.91 5.64 -6.79
C ARG A 626 26.81 6.04 -5.83
N LEU A 627 26.46 5.21 -4.85
CA LEU A 627 25.30 5.44 -3.99
C LEU A 627 25.65 6.32 -2.80
N VAL A 628 24.82 7.33 -2.57
CA VAL A 628 24.83 8.16 -1.36
C VAL A 628 23.50 7.97 -0.63
N TYR A 629 23.55 7.34 0.53
CA TYR A 629 22.39 6.91 1.28
C TYR A 629 21.95 7.99 2.26
N PHE A 630 20.89 8.73 1.93
CA PHE A 630 20.24 9.64 2.88
C PHE A 630 19.40 8.83 3.87
N LEU A 631 19.78 8.90 5.14
CA LEU A 631 19.14 8.13 6.20
C LEU A 631 17.80 8.74 6.59
N HIS A 632 16.79 7.87 6.71
CA HIS A 632 15.44 8.26 7.07
C HIS A 632 14.74 7.23 7.97
N HIS A 633 13.89 7.69 8.89
CA HIS A 633 13.21 6.80 9.84
C HIS A 633 11.86 6.26 9.33
N ASN A 634 11.07 7.05 8.61
CA ASN A 634 9.75 6.61 8.14
C ASN A 634 9.46 7.08 6.72
N PRO A 635 9.56 6.23 5.68
CA PRO A 635 9.34 6.64 4.29
C PRO A 635 8.02 7.39 4.01
N ARG A 636 7.02 7.27 4.90
CA ARG A 636 5.75 8.00 4.83
C ARG A 636 5.70 9.33 5.57
N SER A 637 6.59 9.58 6.53
CA SER A 637 6.67 10.90 7.16
C SER A 637 7.29 11.87 6.16
N GLU A 638 6.71 13.06 6.03
CA GLU A 638 7.26 14.16 5.25
C GLU A 638 8.77 14.24 5.46
N THR A 639 9.50 13.91 4.41
CA THR A 639 10.95 13.86 4.49
C THR A 639 11.47 15.28 4.27
N PRO A 640 12.59 15.66 4.90
CA PRO A 640 13.29 16.88 4.52
C PRO A 640 13.69 16.93 3.02
N PHE A 641 13.56 15.84 2.26
CA PHE A 641 13.90 15.77 0.84
C PHE A 641 12.69 15.72 -0.09
N THR A 642 11.48 16.08 0.38
CA THR A 642 10.27 16.01 -0.44
C THR A 642 10.21 17.15 -1.44
N ILE A 643 10.32 16.83 -2.73
CA ILE A 643 10.07 17.77 -3.83
C ILE A 643 8.65 17.47 -4.38
N PRO A 644 7.83 18.48 -4.75
CA PRO A 644 8.04 19.90 -4.48
C PRO A 644 8.01 20.20 -2.97
N PRO A 645 8.63 21.32 -2.54
CA PRO A 645 8.58 21.81 -1.17
C PRO A 645 7.16 21.66 -0.61
N ASN A 646 7.01 21.01 0.54
CA ASN A 646 5.73 21.11 1.24
C ASN A 646 5.55 22.60 1.60
N PRO A 647 4.49 23.29 1.16
CA PRO A 647 4.27 24.69 1.52
C PRO A 647 4.14 24.88 3.04
N HIS A 648 3.85 23.82 3.79
CA HIS A 648 3.81 23.83 5.25
C HIS A 648 5.17 23.65 5.92
N LEU A 649 6.20 23.21 5.19
CA LEU A 649 7.56 23.13 5.70
C LEU A 649 8.30 24.42 5.35
N GLU A 650 8.86 25.05 6.37
CA GLU A 650 9.76 26.19 6.17
C GLU A 650 10.92 25.75 5.26
N PRO A 651 11.35 26.57 4.26
CA PRO A 651 12.48 26.23 3.38
C PRO A 651 13.76 25.82 4.12
N ARG A 652 13.91 26.24 5.38
CA ARG A 652 15.00 25.86 6.29
C ARG A 652 14.97 24.40 6.74
N GLN A 653 13.86 23.70 6.52
CA GLN A 653 13.64 22.30 6.90
C GLN A 653 13.78 21.34 5.71
N LEU A 654 13.96 21.86 4.49
CA LEU A 654 14.09 21.07 3.27
C LEU A 654 15.56 20.98 2.86
N TYR A 655 16.04 19.83 2.40
CA TYR A 655 17.43 19.54 2.04
C TYR A 655 17.55 18.98 0.61
N GLU A 656 16.56 19.29 -0.22
CA GLU A 656 16.49 18.87 -1.62
C GLU A 656 17.71 19.32 -2.43
N GLY A 657 18.22 20.53 -2.16
CA GLY A 657 19.43 21.04 -2.79
C GLY A 657 20.65 20.12 -2.58
N MET A 658 20.79 19.49 -1.41
CA MET A 658 21.83 18.49 -1.19
C MET A 658 21.62 17.23 -2.02
N TYR A 659 20.35 16.80 -2.14
CA TYR A 659 19.98 15.63 -2.92
C TYR A 659 20.36 15.83 -4.40
N GLY A 660 19.98 16.96 -4.99
CA GLY A 660 20.39 17.35 -6.34
C GLY A 660 21.90 17.56 -6.48
N THR A 661 22.58 18.04 -5.43
CA THR A 661 24.05 18.21 -5.44
C THR A 661 24.79 16.88 -5.62
N VAL A 662 24.29 15.79 -5.02
CA VAL A 662 24.86 14.45 -5.22
C VAL A 662 24.78 14.04 -6.69
N GLU A 663 23.65 14.33 -7.34
CA GLU A 663 23.43 14.04 -8.77
C GLU A 663 24.37 14.83 -9.67
N ARG A 664 24.57 16.13 -9.36
CA ARG A 664 25.46 17.04 -10.11
C ARG A 664 26.92 16.60 -10.15
N ILE A 665 27.36 15.74 -9.22
CA ILE A 665 28.70 15.14 -9.24
C ILE A 665 28.73 13.68 -9.73
N GLY A 666 27.65 13.23 -10.36
CA GLY A 666 27.52 11.91 -10.98
C GLY A 666 27.31 10.76 -9.98
N LEU A 667 26.99 11.08 -8.73
CA LEU A 667 26.56 10.13 -7.71
C LEU A 667 25.04 9.99 -7.73
N VAL A 668 24.53 8.96 -7.08
CA VAL A 668 23.11 8.61 -7.05
C VAL A 668 22.62 8.67 -5.61
N PRO A 669 21.80 9.67 -5.25
CA PRO A 669 21.22 9.73 -3.93
C PRO A 669 20.17 8.63 -3.76
N ARG A 670 20.04 8.08 -2.55
CA ARG A 670 19.01 7.09 -2.19
C ARG A 670 18.50 7.35 -0.79
N LEU A 671 17.18 7.44 -0.64
CA LEU A 671 16.57 7.51 0.68
C LEU A 671 16.39 6.10 1.24
N VAL A 672 16.99 5.82 2.40
CA VAL A 672 16.95 4.48 3.00
C VAL A 672 16.83 4.55 4.52
N SER A 673 16.23 3.52 5.11
CA SER A 673 16.31 3.35 6.57
C SER A 673 17.64 2.70 6.96
N PRO A 674 18.16 2.97 8.17
CA PRO A 674 19.43 2.38 8.62
C PRO A 674 19.46 0.85 8.52
N ARG A 675 18.32 0.18 8.70
CA ARG A 675 18.21 -1.29 8.62
C ARG A 675 18.47 -1.84 7.21
N MET A 676 18.20 -1.05 6.17
CA MET A 676 18.41 -1.45 4.77
C MET A 676 19.88 -1.37 4.35
N LEU A 677 20.76 -0.79 5.17
CA LEU A 677 22.19 -0.67 4.89
C LEU A 677 23.01 -1.93 5.29
N THR A 678 22.35 -3.03 5.64
CA THR A 678 23.09 -4.25 6.00
C THR A 678 23.90 -4.77 4.81
N GLY A 679 25.23 -4.78 4.95
CA GLY A 679 26.14 -5.25 3.90
C GLY A 679 26.43 -4.23 2.79
N THR A 680 25.91 -3.01 2.89
CA THR A 680 26.24 -1.93 1.93
C THR A 680 27.58 -1.28 2.29
N LYS A 681 28.41 -1.07 1.28
CA LYS A 681 29.51 -0.09 1.30
C LYS A 681 29.00 1.20 0.67
N GLY A 682 29.56 2.34 1.06
CA GLY A 682 29.09 3.63 0.57
C GLY A 682 29.19 4.75 1.59
N ILE A 683 28.58 5.87 1.19
CA ILE A 683 28.42 7.07 1.99
C ILE A 683 26.98 7.09 2.50
N ALA A 684 26.78 7.14 3.81
CA ALA A 684 25.49 7.42 4.42
C ALA A 684 25.46 8.86 4.93
N VAL A 685 24.43 9.62 4.59
CA VAL A 685 24.22 10.99 5.04
C VAL A 685 23.13 10.98 6.12
N LEU A 686 23.50 11.41 7.32
CA LEU A 686 22.59 11.65 8.43
C LEU A 686 22.48 13.16 8.63
N ILE A 687 21.32 13.72 8.30
CA ILE A 687 21.00 15.11 8.62
C ILE A 687 20.25 15.10 9.95
N THR A 688 20.62 16.01 10.85
CA THR A 688 20.07 16.26 12.20
C THR A 688 18.76 15.53 12.41
N PRO A 689 18.70 14.52 13.29
CA PRO A 689 17.52 13.66 13.40
C PRO A 689 16.34 14.43 13.95
N HIS A 690 15.62 15.15 13.07
CA HIS A 690 14.29 15.67 13.34
C HIS A 690 13.28 14.50 13.43
N ALA A 691 13.61 13.34 12.87
CA ALA A 691 12.81 12.11 12.91
C ALA A 691 13.49 10.96 13.65
N HIS A 692 12.67 10.15 14.32
CA HIS A 692 12.99 9.17 15.37
C HIS A 692 13.89 7.99 14.97
N ILE A 693 15.16 8.17 14.61
CA ILE A 693 16.10 7.02 14.56
C ILE A 693 16.02 6.29 15.90
N THR A 694 15.62 5.03 15.88
CA THR A 694 15.49 4.23 17.09
C THR A 694 16.87 3.90 17.65
N LEU A 695 16.96 3.63 18.95
CA LEU A 695 18.22 3.20 19.56
C LEU A 695 18.81 1.96 18.88
N ASP A 696 17.96 1.05 18.39
CA ASP A 696 18.39 -0.14 17.68
C ASP A 696 18.90 0.16 16.27
N GLU A 697 18.29 1.10 15.56
CA GLU A 697 18.83 1.62 14.29
C GLU A 697 20.16 2.32 14.49
N ALA A 698 20.33 3.10 15.57
CA ALA A 698 21.59 3.74 15.90
C ALA A 698 22.69 2.71 16.23
N LYS A 699 22.39 1.68 17.02
CA LYS A 699 23.31 0.55 17.27
C LYS A 699 23.70 -0.15 15.97
N HIS A 700 22.73 -0.37 15.10
CA HIS A 700 22.95 -0.99 13.79
C HIS A 700 23.86 -0.12 12.92
N LEU A 701 23.61 1.19 12.86
CA LEU A 701 24.43 2.14 12.13
C LEU A 701 25.89 2.14 12.63
N VAL A 702 26.11 2.15 13.96
CA VAL A 702 27.46 2.04 14.54
C VAL A 702 28.14 0.74 14.12
N LYS A 703 27.41 -0.39 14.08
CA LYS A 703 27.96 -1.66 13.58
C LYS A 703 28.38 -1.56 12.12
N LEU A 704 27.57 -0.92 11.26
CA LEU A 704 27.87 -0.74 9.85
C LEU A 704 29.09 0.16 9.63
N ILE A 705 29.19 1.28 10.35
CA ILE A 705 30.35 2.17 10.34
C ILE A 705 31.61 1.39 10.71
N ARG A 706 31.58 0.65 11.82
CA ARG A 706 32.72 -0.18 12.24
C ARG A 706 33.12 -1.23 11.19
N SER A 707 32.18 -1.68 10.35
CA SER A 707 32.44 -2.64 9.28
C SER A 707 32.95 -2.03 7.96
N GLY A 708 32.86 -0.70 7.78
CA GLY A 708 33.39 -0.01 6.59
C GLY A 708 32.51 1.09 5.99
N LEU A 709 31.31 1.35 6.54
CA LEU A 709 30.44 2.44 6.05
C LEU A 709 31.04 3.81 6.41
N THR A 710 30.98 4.77 5.49
CA THR A 710 31.29 6.18 5.79
C THR A 710 30.02 6.93 6.14
N LEU A 711 29.94 7.50 7.35
CA LEU A 711 28.83 8.34 7.79
C LEU A 711 29.20 9.82 7.64
N LEU A 712 28.49 10.56 6.80
CA LEU A 712 28.46 12.01 6.80
C LEU A 712 27.31 12.49 7.69
N TRP A 713 27.62 13.01 8.87
CA TRP A 713 26.67 13.45 9.86
C TRP A 713 26.61 14.97 9.91
N LEU A 714 25.54 15.54 9.33
CA LEU A 714 25.25 16.96 9.44
C LEU A 714 24.41 17.18 10.70
N MET A 715 24.92 17.99 11.60
CA MET A 715 24.35 18.27 12.90
C MET A 715 23.92 19.73 12.95
N ASP A 716 22.70 19.98 13.40
CA ASP A 716 22.29 21.31 13.80
C ASP A 716 22.37 21.46 15.30
N THR A 717 22.52 22.70 15.75
CA THR A 717 22.22 23.05 17.14
C THR A 717 20.82 22.53 17.44
N PRO A 718 20.65 21.59 18.38
CA PRO A 718 19.32 21.28 18.86
C PRO A 718 18.74 22.61 19.34
N HIS A 719 17.58 23.03 18.82
CA HIS A 719 16.80 24.02 19.57
C HIS A 719 16.75 23.48 21.00
N GLN A 720 17.24 24.24 22.00
CA GLN A 720 17.30 23.76 23.38
C GLN A 720 15.96 23.15 23.81
N ASN A 721 14.85 23.68 23.29
CA ASN A 721 13.48 23.18 23.43
C ASN A 721 13.26 21.73 22.94
N LEU A 722 13.90 21.27 21.86
CA LEU A 722 13.71 19.91 21.31
C LEU A 722 14.34 18.82 22.19
N MET A 723 15.45 19.14 22.87
CA MET A 723 16.09 18.21 23.82
C MET A 723 15.28 18.06 25.12
N GLU A 724 14.53 19.09 25.51
CA GLU A 724 13.66 19.07 26.69
C GLU A 724 12.30 18.40 26.42
N LEU A 725 11.74 18.58 25.22
CA LEU A 725 10.38 18.11 24.90
C LEU A 725 10.31 16.65 24.44
N GLN A 726 11.40 16.05 23.94
CA GLN A 726 11.40 14.66 23.44
C GLN A 726 12.62 13.88 23.99
N PRO A 727 12.45 12.93 24.93
CA PRO A 727 13.55 12.18 25.54
C PRO A 727 14.26 11.21 24.57
N THR A 728 13.60 10.82 23.48
CA THR A 728 14.08 9.78 22.56
C THR A 728 15.23 10.26 21.65
N PRO A 729 15.11 11.40 20.92
CA PRO A 729 16.22 11.95 20.12
C PRO A 729 17.48 12.21 20.96
N ALA A 730 17.33 12.79 22.15
CA ALA A 730 18.46 13.05 23.05
C ALA A 730 19.19 11.76 23.49
N ARG A 731 18.46 10.65 23.68
CA ARG A 731 19.05 9.35 24.02
C ARG A 731 19.84 8.75 22.85
N VAL A 732 19.33 8.90 21.63
CA VAL A 732 19.95 8.39 20.40
C VAL A 732 21.21 9.18 20.06
N MET A 733 21.15 10.51 20.14
CA MET A 733 22.31 11.39 19.98
C MET A 733 23.39 11.04 21.02
N ARG A 734 23.04 10.97 22.31
CA ARG A 734 24.00 10.57 23.36
C ARG A 734 24.63 9.20 23.09
N TYR A 735 23.86 8.25 22.57
CA TYR A 735 24.38 6.94 22.19
C TYR A 735 25.37 7.05 21.03
N LEU A 736 25.02 7.72 19.92
CA LEU A 736 25.91 7.89 18.76
C LEU A 736 27.21 8.61 19.16
N HIS A 737 27.11 9.71 19.90
CA HIS A 737 28.26 10.45 20.43
C HIS A 737 29.20 9.53 21.25
N ARG A 738 28.65 8.79 22.23
CA ARG A 738 29.43 7.88 23.06
C ARG A 738 30.03 6.72 22.27
N ALA A 739 29.24 6.13 21.37
CA ALA A 739 29.64 4.93 20.62
C ALA A 739 30.67 5.21 19.53
N LEU A 740 30.69 6.45 19.01
CA LEU A 740 31.61 6.93 17.98
C LEU A 740 32.79 7.75 18.55
N GLY A 741 32.80 8.07 19.85
CA GLY A 741 33.88 8.85 20.48
C GLY A 741 33.82 10.37 20.21
N ILE A 742 32.68 10.89 19.80
CA ILE A 742 32.53 12.28 19.36
C ILE A 742 31.75 13.07 20.42
N LYS A 743 32.31 14.16 20.95
CA LYS A 743 31.55 15.12 21.77
C LYS A 743 31.51 16.47 21.07
N VAL A 744 30.31 17.02 20.94
CA VAL A 744 30.09 18.39 20.46
C VAL A 744 29.75 19.23 21.68
N ASP A 745 30.52 20.29 21.92
CA ASP A 745 30.20 21.28 22.94
C ASP A 745 29.36 22.39 22.33
N TRP A 746 28.05 22.30 22.55
CA TRP A 746 27.07 23.27 22.05
C TRP A 746 27.02 24.57 22.87
N SER A 747 27.70 24.64 24.01
CA SER A 747 27.67 25.83 24.88
C SER A 747 28.46 27.01 24.29
N LYS A 748 29.33 26.75 23.31
CA LYS A 748 30.11 27.77 22.61
C LYS A 748 29.35 28.24 21.37
N ARG A 749 29.25 29.57 21.18
CA ARG A 749 28.57 30.21 20.03
C ARG A 749 29.08 29.70 18.67
N SER A 750 30.33 29.28 18.63
CA SER A 750 30.88 28.40 17.62
C SER A 750 31.02 27.02 18.25
N ALA A 751 30.23 26.05 17.78
CA ALA A 751 30.26 24.71 18.36
C ALA A 751 31.67 24.11 18.20
N GLU A 752 32.46 24.08 19.27
CA GLU A 752 33.73 23.37 19.27
C GLU A 752 33.42 21.88 19.35
N VAL A 753 33.78 21.14 18.30
CA VAL A 753 33.73 19.68 18.35
C VAL A 753 35.04 19.16 18.93
N THR A 754 34.97 18.40 20.02
CA THR A 754 36.12 17.75 20.65
C THR A 754 36.06 16.24 20.44
N VAL A 755 37.12 15.66 19.89
CA VAL A 755 37.22 14.21 19.65
C VAL A 755 37.91 13.52 20.84
N TYR A 756 37.32 12.40 21.26
CA TYR A 756 37.84 11.54 22.31
C TYR A 756 38.11 10.15 21.72
N ASP A 757 39.17 9.49 22.17
CA ASP A 757 39.38 8.10 21.79
C ASP A 757 38.41 7.14 22.52
N SER A 758 38.49 5.85 22.17
CA SER A 758 37.67 4.80 22.78
C SER A 758 37.88 4.63 24.30
N SER A 759 38.97 5.16 24.85
CA SER A 759 39.25 5.17 26.30
C SER A 759 38.69 6.42 27.00
N GLY A 760 38.12 7.36 26.24
CA GLY A 760 37.61 8.63 26.75
C GLY A 760 38.70 9.69 26.94
N LYS A 761 39.93 9.47 26.46
CA LYS A 761 41.01 10.45 26.50
C LYS A 761 40.86 11.43 25.33
N ARG A 762 41.01 12.73 25.61
CA ARG A 762 40.93 13.81 24.61
C ARG A 762 42.08 13.65 23.62
N ARG A 763 41.80 13.54 22.32
CA ARG A 763 42.83 13.34 21.28
C ARG A 763 43.40 14.64 20.72
N ALA A 764 42.60 15.71 20.53
CA ALA A 764 43.12 17.00 20.03
C ALA A 764 42.14 18.18 20.21
N VAL A 765 42.69 19.40 20.17
CA VAL A 765 42.09 20.65 19.69
C VAL A 765 43.01 21.12 18.57
N LEU A 766 42.69 20.86 17.29
CA LEU A 766 43.55 21.35 16.21
C LEU A 766 43.02 22.69 15.68
N LEU A 767 43.90 23.68 15.72
CA LEU A 767 43.79 25.01 15.13
C LEU A 767 44.68 24.99 13.88
N ASP A 768 44.15 25.59 12.81
CA ASP A 768 44.77 25.89 11.51
C ASP A 768 44.70 24.84 10.37
N VAL A 769 44.38 25.34 9.17
CA VAL A 769 44.24 24.58 7.91
C VAL A 769 45.59 24.57 7.20
N ALA A 770 46.37 23.49 7.35
CA ALA A 770 47.55 23.25 6.52
C ALA A 770 47.21 22.33 5.33
N PRO A 771 47.84 22.51 4.15
CA PRO A 771 47.68 21.60 3.02
C PRO A 771 48.11 20.19 3.43
N LEU A 772 47.20 19.24 3.25
CA LEU A 772 47.27 17.88 3.78
C LEU A 772 48.43 17.07 3.19
N GLY A 773 49.38 16.73 4.06
CA GLY A 773 50.24 15.55 3.89
C GLY A 773 49.43 14.25 3.96
N THR A 774 49.94 13.22 3.29
CA THR A 774 49.28 11.95 2.94
C THR A 774 49.07 10.96 4.09
N GLN A 775 48.92 11.39 5.35
CA GLN A 775 48.76 10.45 6.48
C GLN A 775 47.30 10.23 6.89
N ASP A 776 46.96 8.96 7.05
CA ASP A 776 45.59 8.43 7.01
C ASP A 776 44.75 8.62 8.29
N ASP A 777 45.26 9.25 9.35
CA ASP A 777 44.62 9.28 10.68
C ASP A 777 44.37 10.71 11.26
N THR A 778 44.39 11.76 10.44
CA THR A 778 44.21 13.15 10.93
C THR A 778 42.74 13.58 11.00
N VAL A 779 42.34 14.12 12.16
CA VAL A 779 41.12 14.92 12.32
C VAL A 779 41.29 16.24 11.57
N VAL A 780 40.58 16.40 10.45
CA VAL A 780 40.59 17.66 9.68
C VAL A 780 39.49 18.56 10.21
N LEU A 781 39.87 19.75 10.69
CA LEU A 781 38.98 20.77 11.21
C LEU A 781 38.97 21.96 10.26
N LEU A 782 37.81 22.23 9.65
CA LEU A 782 37.65 23.31 8.67
C LEU A 782 37.06 24.54 9.36
N ARG A 783 37.63 25.72 9.12
CA ARG A 783 37.14 26.99 9.66
C ARG A 783 36.75 27.97 8.56
N ASP A 784 35.79 28.85 8.83
CA ASP A 784 35.59 30.07 8.03
C ASP A 784 36.60 31.15 8.46
N ASP A 785 36.60 32.27 7.76
CA ASP A 785 37.42 33.45 8.06
C ASP A 785 37.15 34.04 9.46
N ALA A 786 35.99 33.72 10.05
CA ALA A 786 35.64 34.09 11.42
C ALA A 786 36.09 33.04 12.48
N GLY A 787 36.76 31.97 12.06
CA GLY A 787 37.35 30.96 12.93
C GLY A 787 36.38 29.87 13.43
N HIS A 788 35.17 29.75 12.87
CA HIS A 788 34.17 28.78 13.28
C HIS A 788 34.46 27.38 12.73
N ALA A 789 34.51 26.35 13.59
CA ALA A 789 34.73 24.97 13.14
C ALA A 789 33.48 24.36 12.48
N TYR A 790 33.61 23.85 11.25
CA TYR A 790 32.48 23.31 10.46
C TYR A 790 32.47 21.82 10.29
N ALA A 791 33.60 21.11 10.35
CA ALA A 791 33.61 19.66 10.15
C ALA A 791 34.73 18.96 10.92
N ILE A 792 34.53 17.69 11.24
CA ILE A 792 35.48 16.76 11.83
C ILE A 792 35.40 15.43 11.07
N LYS A 793 36.55 14.84 10.79
CA LYS A 793 36.67 13.49 10.23
C LYS A 793 37.38 12.58 11.23
N GLU A 794 36.74 11.47 11.62
CA GLU A 794 37.28 10.47 12.55
C GLU A 794 37.11 9.06 11.99
N ARG A 795 38.10 8.20 12.24
CA ARG A 795 38.05 6.79 11.88
C ARG A 795 37.37 5.97 12.97
N VAL A 796 36.35 5.18 12.62
CA VAL A 796 35.64 4.32 13.57
C VAL A 796 35.62 2.88 13.04
N GLY A 797 36.54 2.06 13.56
CA GLY A 797 36.77 0.71 13.03
C GLY A 797 37.32 0.76 11.60
N ARG A 798 36.64 0.09 10.66
CA ARG A 798 36.99 0.13 9.22
C ARG A 798 36.34 1.30 8.47
N GLY A 799 35.34 1.94 9.03
CA GLY A 799 34.64 3.06 8.41
C GLY A 799 35.07 4.41 8.95
N TRP A 800 34.33 5.43 8.52
CA TRP A 800 34.61 6.83 8.79
C TRP A 800 33.37 7.54 9.29
N VAL A 801 33.56 8.52 10.17
CA VAL A 801 32.52 9.47 10.56
C VAL A 801 33.03 10.86 10.24
N ILE A 802 32.30 11.57 9.40
CA ILE A 802 32.52 12.96 9.07
C ILE A 802 31.36 13.73 9.69
N CYS A 803 31.59 14.46 10.76
CA CYS A 803 30.56 15.31 11.36
C CYS A 803 30.71 16.75 10.84
N SER A 804 29.61 17.45 10.58
CA SER A 804 29.61 18.89 10.29
C SER A 804 28.50 19.59 11.07
N THR A 805 28.77 20.79 11.58
CA THR A 805 27.79 21.60 12.34
C THR A 805 27.07 22.60 11.42
N GLY A 806 25.86 23.01 11.80
CA GLY A 806 25.05 23.97 11.05
C GLY A 806 24.31 23.35 9.87
N ALA A 807 23.64 22.21 10.08
CA ALA A 807 22.84 21.52 9.05
C ALA A 807 21.87 22.46 8.31
N MET A 808 21.20 23.41 8.99
CA MET A 808 20.33 24.42 8.39
C MET A 808 20.97 25.18 7.22
N SER A 809 22.29 25.33 7.20
CA SER A 809 22.95 25.99 6.06
C SER A 809 22.96 25.16 4.78
N PHE A 810 22.80 23.85 4.90
CA PHE A 810 22.63 22.90 3.79
C PHE A 810 21.16 22.73 3.39
N SER A 811 20.25 23.43 4.07
CA SER A 811 18.83 23.45 3.69
C SER A 811 18.61 24.25 2.41
N THR A 812 17.43 24.10 1.83
CA THR A 812 16.90 24.80 0.66
C THR A 812 16.86 26.31 0.89
N GLY A 813 16.56 26.74 2.12
CA GLY A 813 16.64 28.16 2.50
C GLY A 813 18.07 28.73 2.46
N GLY A 814 19.10 27.89 2.62
CA GLY A 814 20.50 28.29 2.45
C GLY A 814 20.96 28.11 1.00
N TRP A 815 20.95 26.88 0.50
CA TRP A 815 21.56 26.51 -0.77
C TRP A 815 20.72 26.81 -2.01
N GLY A 816 19.50 27.33 -1.84
CA GLY A 816 18.50 27.19 -2.87
C GLY A 816 18.02 25.73 -2.94
N GLY A 817 16.76 25.52 -3.33
CA GLY A 817 16.24 24.18 -3.58
C GLY A 817 16.92 23.54 -4.78
N SER A 818 16.45 22.36 -5.19
CA SER A 818 16.93 21.70 -6.42
C SER A 818 16.82 22.58 -7.67
N LEU A 819 15.96 23.62 -7.61
CA LEU A 819 15.65 24.58 -8.65
C LEU A 819 16.35 25.95 -8.51
N ALA A 820 16.97 26.26 -7.37
CA ALA A 820 17.46 27.60 -7.09
C ALA A 820 18.98 27.67 -6.93
N PRO A 821 19.58 28.85 -7.17
CA PRO A 821 20.99 29.03 -6.97
C PRO A 821 21.45 28.94 -5.54
N VAL A 822 22.63 28.31 -5.38
CA VAL A 822 23.44 28.44 -4.19
C VAL A 822 23.75 29.92 -4.07
N GLN A 823 23.14 30.56 -3.07
CA GLN A 823 23.36 31.99 -2.87
C GLN A 823 24.85 32.21 -2.59
N PRO A 824 25.46 33.32 -3.07
CA PRO A 824 26.89 33.54 -2.96
C PRO A 824 27.45 33.32 -1.54
N GLN A 825 26.71 33.72 -0.51
CA GLN A 825 27.12 33.55 0.89
C GLN A 825 27.18 32.08 1.37
N TRP A 826 26.66 31.12 0.61
CA TRP A 826 26.67 29.69 0.94
C TRP A 826 27.58 28.87 0.03
N ARG A 827 28.26 29.50 -0.94
CA ARG A 827 29.13 28.83 -1.92
C ARG A 827 30.23 28.00 -1.25
N GLU A 828 30.85 28.50 -0.20
CA GLU A 828 31.90 27.78 0.52
C GLU A 828 31.38 26.50 1.19
N ARG A 829 30.17 26.52 1.74
CA ARG A 829 29.56 25.34 2.36
C ARG A 829 29.15 24.30 1.33
N TYR A 830 28.71 24.74 0.15
CA TYR A 830 28.50 23.87 -0.99
C TYR A 830 29.81 23.19 -1.44
N LEU A 831 30.89 23.96 -1.61
CA LEU A 831 32.21 23.43 -1.95
C LEU A 831 32.74 22.48 -0.88
N LEU A 832 32.48 22.79 0.40
CA LEU A 832 32.80 21.92 1.52
C LEU A 832 32.07 20.57 1.39
N PHE A 833 30.76 20.56 1.17
CA PHE A 833 30.02 19.30 1.00
C PHE A 833 30.52 18.49 -0.19
N LEU A 834 30.78 19.15 -1.32
CA LEU A 834 31.37 18.50 -2.49
C LEU A 834 32.72 17.88 -2.16
N TRP A 835 33.56 18.60 -1.39
CA TRP A 835 34.83 18.09 -0.91
C TRP A 835 34.64 16.88 0.00
N LEU A 836 33.67 16.92 0.94
CA LEU A 836 33.35 15.81 1.83
C LEU A 836 32.92 14.56 1.06
N LEU A 837 32.05 14.71 0.05
CA LEU A 837 31.63 13.61 -0.81
C LEU A 837 32.80 13.06 -1.65
N LYS A 838 33.64 13.93 -2.22
CA LYS A 838 34.83 13.51 -2.98
C LYS A 838 35.85 12.76 -2.11
N CYS A 839 36.08 13.23 -0.89
CA CYS A 839 36.94 12.59 0.10
C CYS A 839 36.43 11.20 0.49
N ALA A 840 35.12 11.06 0.64
CA ALA A 840 34.49 9.78 0.93
C ALA A 840 34.55 8.83 -0.29
N LYS A 841 34.44 9.35 -1.52
CA LYS A 841 34.51 8.57 -2.77
C LYS A 841 35.91 8.03 -3.11
N ARG A 842 36.98 8.83 -2.98
CA ARG A 842 38.35 8.45 -3.39
C ARG A 842 38.92 7.20 -2.69
N ARG A 843 38.25 6.68 -1.65
CA ARG A 843 38.69 5.51 -0.88
C ARG A 843 37.95 4.21 -1.19
N GLU A 844 36.83 4.28 -1.89
CA GLU A 844 36.17 3.09 -2.45
C GLU A 844 36.86 2.66 -3.74
#